data_AF-C1D3D7-F1
#
_entry.id   AF-C1D3D7-F1
#
_cell.length_a   1.000
_cell.length_b   1.000
_cell.length_c   1.000
_cell.angle_alpha   90.00
_cell.angle_beta   90.00
_cell.angle_gamma   90.00
#
_symmetry.space_group_name_H-M   'P 1'
#
loop_
_entity.id
_entity.type
_entity.pdbx_description
1 polymer ?
#
loop_
_entity_poly.entity_id
_entity_poly.type
_entity_poly.pdbx_seq_one_letter_code
_entity_poly.pdbx_strand_id
1 'polypeptide(L)'
;MTSAPPGPLTPPQQDQHYEPSATRGQRRVWEQHFPWEGQRLMELLSALRLAHQPHHVLAYVSESPQTRAALRTSIVRAAGPGCAARVRSAYKTAYFWITEEVQPLWRRAQADRVTLTYPVLSEAPQGRFLQEAYPLAAVFEREGVEAEFVPGPVGRPYYQATLWRGERELWHGTCFTPLFQRQAPDGRMVLGPTGWLTVQAEGADVLDQRLETDGEAFWDWYVATVLPAVLELADRRDDGLVFRNLAVTLQLSEPDLALDVLDERISMTEALTEEVYFGTVDALKRHTSTPPGARTLTPGRIVPVAHAVPGQDGWARVTLTEWASSPAELHRPGASHSVTADPESVLQDRPAPPGQIWANARAAADRHQLEWHVPAHSVDGRPVPAVLRSTPGAAGSVLITAGQHANETTGPVAALNLLSHLAGMPVNFALLPLENPDGAFLHRALTQLAPNHMHHAARYTSLGDDLEARLRQGDRRWEAGARAWAQEQVGANLHLNLHGYPAHEWVRPYSGYAPHGFESWALPAGFITIVWYWPGHDKPARLLAEAIAQRLQQEPEVVQHAQAALRASTAHVLTPHYELIGGLPFILTEQPSALCPLTVITEAPDETIYGARFRSCVQAHLSVCLAAIGHTLRGDGQPESCT
;
A
#
# COMPACT_ATOMS: atom_id res chain seq x y z
N MET A 1 -23.26 -22.32 -33.06
CA MET A 1 -24.20 -21.58 -32.21
C MET A 1 -23.42 -20.46 -31.57
N THR A 2 -23.70 -19.24 -31.99
CA THR A 2 -23.04 -17.98 -31.63
C THR A 2 -23.49 -17.53 -30.24
N SER A 3 -22.56 -17.46 -29.27
CA SER A 3 -22.81 -16.88 -27.95
C SER A 3 -22.41 -15.40 -27.97
N ALA A 4 -23.37 -14.52 -27.70
CA ALA A 4 -23.23 -13.08 -27.59
C ALA A 4 -22.25 -12.67 -26.45
N PRO A 5 -21.64 -11.46 -26.52
CA PRO A 5 -20.76 -10.97 -25.47
C PRO A 5 -21.57 -10.58 -24.20
N PRO A 6 -20.95 -10.62 -23.00
CA PRO A 6 -21.62 -10.26 -21.77
C PRO A 6 -21.89 -8.75 -21.73
N GLY A 7 -23.08 -8.36 -21.31
CA GLY A 7 -23.46 -6.95 -21.12
C GLY A 7 -22.76 -6.29 -19.93
N PRO A 8 -22.85 -4.96 -19.80
CA PRO A 8 -22.15 -4.19 -18.77
C PRO A 8 -22.63 -4.60 -17.36
N LEU A 9 -21.67 -4.96 -16.51
CA LEU A 9 -21.89 -5.23 -15.09
C LEU A 9 -22.37 -3.94 -14.41
N THR A 10 -23.59 -3.99 -13.90
CA THR A 10 -24.16 -2.92 -13.06
C THR A 10 -23.47 -2.98 -11.69
N PRO A 11 -23.06 -1.84 -11.09
CA PRO A 11 -22.45 -1.85 -9.76
C PRO A 11 -23.41 -2.44 -8.72
N PRO A 12 -22.88 -3.07 -7.65
CA PRO A 12 -23.71 -3.74 -6.65
C PRO A 12 -24.71 -2.75 -6.04
N GLN A 13 -25.98 -3.13 -6.04
CA GLN A 13 -27.01 -2.44 -5.26
C GLN A 13 -26.59 -2.48 -3.79
N GLN A 14 -26.32 -1.30 -3.23
CA GLN A 14 -26.14 -1.12 -1.80
C GLN A 14 -27.36 -1.67 -1.07
N ASP A 15 -27.14 -2.49 -0.05
CA ASP A 15 -28.17 -2.95 0.88
C ASP A 15 -29.00 -1.76 1.36
N GLN A 16 -30.27 -1.76 0.99
CA GLN A 16 -31.26 -0.77 1.39
C GLN A 16 -31.63 -0.98 2.86
N HIS A 17 -30.79 -0.51 3.78
CA HIS A 17 -31.18 -0.27 5.16
C HIS A 17 -31.33 1.23 5.42
N TYR A 18 -32.58 1.70 5.26
CA TYR A 18 -33.20 2.91 5.85
C TYR A 18 -32.27 4.10 6.18
N GLU A 19 -31.95 4.95 5.19
CA GLU A 19 -31.49 6.33 5.46
C GLU A 19 -32.72 7.26 5.52
N PRO A 20 -32.99 7.96 6.64
CA PRO A 20 -33.99 9.03 6.68
C PRO A 20 -33.61 10.14 5.69
N SER A 21 -34.57 10.63 4.92
CA SER A 21 -34.38 11.58 3.79
C SER A 21 -33.80 12.96 4.17
N ALA A 22 -33.47 13.21 5.44
CA ALA A 22 -33.03 14.49 5.97
C ALA A 22 -31.50 14.70 6.00
N THR A 23 -30.70 13.74 5.49
CA THR A 23 -29.22 13.73 5.67
C THR A 23 -28.41 13.73 4.36
N ARG A 24 -29.02 13.98 3.20
CA ARG A 24 -28.27 14.03 1.92
C ARG A 24 -27.58 15.38 1.76
N GLY A 25 -26.29 15.44 2.08
CA GLY A 25 -25.42 16.56 1.74
C GLY A 25 -25.37 16.80 0.23
N GLN A 26 -24.87 17.97 -0.18
CA GLN A 26 -24.74 18.28 -1.60
C GLN A 26 -23.82 17.28 -2.30
N ARG A 27 -24.14 16.96 -3.56
CA ARG A 27 -23.41 15.99 -4.36
C ARG A 27 -22.98 16.61 -5.69
N ARG A 28 -21.69 16.55 -5.99
CA ARG A 28 -21.13 16.93 -7.29
C ARG A 28 -20.60 15.68 -8.00
N VAL A 29 -20.87 15.56 -9.30
CA VAL A 29 -20.48 14.41 -10.12
C VAL A 29 -19.75 14.90 -11.37
N TRP A 30 -18.67 14.22 -11.71
CA TRP A 30 -17.94 14.38 -12.97
C TRP A 30 -17.84 13.03 -13.67
N GLU A 31 -17.90 13.05 -14.99
CA GLU A 31 -17.66 11.91 -15.87
C GLU A 31 -16.73 12.36 -17.00
N GLN A 32 -15.72 11.55 -17.33
CA GLN A 32 -14.73 11.84 -18.36
C GLN A 32 -14.37 10.57 -19.12
N HIS A 33 -14.21 10.69 -20.44
CA HIS A 33 -13.71 9.62 -21.31
C HIS A 33 -12.28 9.94 -21.78
N PHE A 34 -11.47 8.91 -21.95
CA PHE A 34 -10.06 9.01 -22.34
C PHE A 34 -9.82 8.09 -23.54
N PRO A 35 -9.54 8.63 -24.73
CA PRO A 35 -9.18 7.81 -25.89
C PRO A 35 -7.90 7.01 -25.60
N TRP A 36 -7.93 5.72 -25.93
CA TRP A 36 -6.82 4.80 -25.69
C TRP A 36 -5.50 5.27 -26.32
N GLU A 37 -4.40 5.26 -25.56
CA GLU A 37 -3.06 5.67 -26.03
C GLU A 37 -2.58 4.88 -27.25
N GLY A 38 -2.94 3.61 -27.37
CA GLY A 38 -2.60 2.79 -28.54
C GLY A 38 -3.31 3.24 -29.82
N GLN A 39 -4.55 3.73 -29.70
CA GLN A 39 -5.24 4.36 -30.82
C GLN A 39 -4.56 5.68 -31.20
N ARG A 40 -4.27 6.54 -30.22
CA ARG A 40 -3.57 7.81 -30.42
C ARG A 40 -2.21 7.60 -31.11
N LEU A 41 -1.47 6.56 -30.72
CA LEU A 41 -0.22 6.14 -31.36
C LEU A 41 -0.43 5.79 -32.84
N MET A 42 -1.41 4.94 -33.16
CA MET A 42 -1.66 4.50 -34.53
C MET A 42 -2.15 5.66 -35.41
N GLU A 43 -2.95 6.57 -34.86
CA GLU A 43 -3.37 7.80 -35.54
C GLU A 43 -2.16 8.67 -35.89
N LEU A 44 -1.26 8.93 -34.95
CA LEU A 44 -0.02 9.67 -35.19
C LEU A 44 0.84 9.02 -36.27
N LEU A 45 1.04 7.70 -36.20
CA LEU A 45 1.82 6.97 -37.21
C LEU A 45 1.17 7.07 -38.60
N SER A 46 -0.15 6.95 -38.70
CA SER A 46 -0.88 7.01 -39.97
C SER A 46 -0.92 8.42 -40.59
N ALA A 47 -0.85 9.46 -39.77
CA ALA A 47 -0.82 10.85 -40.21
C ALA A 47 0.54 11.26 -40.83
N LEU A 48 1.61 10.49 -40.60
CA LEU A 48 2.92 10.78 -41.18
C LEU A 48 2.89 10.62 -42.70
N ARG A 49 3.17 11.72 -43.40
CA ARG A 49 3.36 11.72 -44.85
C ARG A 49 4.80 11.39 -45.19
N LEU A 50 5.11 10.10 -45.27
CA LEU A 50 6.47 9.62 -45.49
C LEU A 50 6.76 9.45 -46.99
N ALA A 51 7.90 9.98 -47.44
CA ALA A 51 8.39 9.75 -48.79
C ALA A 51 8.87 8.30 -49.00
N HIS A 52 9.33 7.65 -47.92
CA HIS A 52 9.82 6.28 -47.87
C HIS A 52 9.20 5.54 -46.69
N GLN A 53 9.09 4.21 -46.76
CA GLN A 53 8.60 3.43 -45.62
C GLN A 53 9.51 3.62 -44.39
N PRO A 54 8.96 3.68 -43.16
CA PRO A 54 9.77 3.65 -41.96
C PRO A 54 10.65 2.40 -41.93
N HIS A 55 11.92 2.55 -41.61
CA HIS A 55 12.80 1.41 -41.35
C HIS A 55 12.88 1.11 -39.84
N HIS A 56 12.56 2.07 -38.97
CA HIS A 56 12.53 1.86 -37.51
C HIS A 56 11.38 2.66 -36.86
N VAL A 57 10.65 1.99 -35.97
CA VAL A 57 9.63 2.59 -35.10
C VAL A 57 9.86 2.09 -33.67
N LEU A 58 10.08 3.03 -32.75
CA LEU A 58 10.20 2.76 -31.33
C LEU A 58 9.11 3.53 -30.60
N ALA A 59 8.23 2.79 -29.93
CA ALA A 59 7.19 3.36 -29.09
C ALA A 59 7.39 2.97 -27.63
N TYR A 60 7.05 3.89 -26.74
CA TYR A 60 6.89 3.67 -25.30
C TYR A 60 5.43 3.98 -24.93
N VAL A 61 4.75 3.02 -24.31
CA VAL A 61 3.35 3.08 -23.88
C VAL A 61 3.22 2.45 -22.49
N SER A 62 2.27 2.87 -21.67
CA SER A 62 2.03 2.32 -20.33
C SER A 62 1.13 1.09 -20.41
N GLU A 63 1.42 0.16 -21.32
CA GLU A 63 0.53 -0.95 -21.64
C GLU A 63 0.96 -2.28 -21.03
N SER A 64 0.06 -3.26 -20.93
CA SER A 64 0.44 -4.64 -20.58
C SER A 64 1.39 -5.27 -21.62
N PRO A 65 2.22 -6.27 -21.27
CA PRO A 65 3.06 -6.99 -22.25
C PRO A 65 2.28 -7.51 -23.46
N GLN A 66 1.06 -8.01 -23.24
CA GLN A 66 0.19 -8.54 -24.28
C GLN A 66 -0.30 -7.43 -25.22
N THR A 67 -0.75 -6.30 -24.67
CA THR A 67 -1.18 -5.14 -25.47
C THR A 67 -0.01 -4.56 -26.28
N ARG A 68 1.18 -4.45 -25.68
CA ARG A 68 2.39 -3.98 -26.39
C ARG A 68 2.76 -4.90 -27.57
N ALA A 69 2.65 -6.22 -27.40
CA ALA A 69 2.88 -7.18 -28.49
C ALA A 69 1.85 -7.04 -29.63
N ALA A 70 0.58 -6.79 -29.28
CA ALA A 70 -0.48 -6.52 -30.26
C ALA A 70 -0.22 -5.21 -31.00
N LEU A 71 0.11 -4.13 -30.29
CA LEU A 71 0.48 -2.83 -30.87
C LEU A 71 1.68 -2.95 -31.81
N ARG A 72 2.73 -3.69 -31.41
CA ARG A 72 3.88 -3.96 -32.27
C ARG A 72 3.46 -4.60 -33.60
N THR A 73 2.53 -5.55 -33.55
CA THR A 73 2.00 -6.21 -34.76
C THR A 73 1.23 -5.24 -35.66
N SER A 74 0.42 -4.35 -35.05
CA SER A 74 -0.29 -3.29 -35.76
C SER A 74 0.65 -2.27 -36.40
N ILE A 75 1.72 -1.87 -35.70
CA ILE A 75 2.76 -0.97 -36.22
C ILE A 75 3.46 -1.60 -37.42
N VAL A 76 3.89 -2.87 -37.35
CA VAL A 76 4.53 -3.55 -38.50
C VAL A 76 3.58 -3.61 -39.70
N ARG A 77 2.28 -3.86 -39.46
CA ARG A 77 1.28 -3.88 -40.54
C ARG A 77 1.13 -2.50 -41.21
N ALA A 78 1.19 -1.43 -40.43
CA ALA A 78 1.05 -0.06 -40.93
C ALA A 78 2.33 0.47 -41.61
N ALA A 79 3.50 0.23 -41.00
CA ALA A 79 4.80 0.72 -41.49
C ALA A 79 5.39 -0.14 -42.62
N GLY A 80 4.98 -1.41 -42.73
CA GLY A 80 5.48 -2.36 -43.71
C GLY A 80 6.41 -3.42 -43.11
N PRO A 81 6.57 -4.59 -43.76
CA PRO A 81 7.29 -5.74 -43.21
C PRO A 81 8.80 -5.51 -43.04
N GLY A 82 9.37 -4.49 -43.69
CA GLY A 82 10.78 -4.09 -43.54
C GLY A 82 11.05 -3.22 -42.31
N CYS A 83 10.01 -2.75 -41.60
CA CYS A 83 10.16 -1.88 -40.44
C CYS A 83 10.57 -2.66 -39.19
N ALA A 84 11.68 -2.28 -38.57
CA ALA A 84 12.06 -2.73 -37.24
C ALA A 84 11.21 -2.01 -36.18
N ALA A 85 10.09 -2.61 -35.78
CA ALA A 85 9.20 -2.07 -34.75
C ALA A 85 9.48 -2.63 -33.36
N ARG A 86 9.57 -1.74 -32.36
CA ARG A 86 9.65 -2.04 -30.93
C ARG A 86 8.60 -1.25 -30.16
N VAL A 87 7.97 -1.90 -29.19
CA VAL A 87 7.01 -1.27 -28.26
C VAL A 87 7.45 -1.64 -26.85
N ARG A 88 7.95 -0.65 -26.10
CA ARG A 88 8.45 -0.79 -24.74
C ARG A 88 7.44 -0.23 -23.75
N SER A 89 7.62 -0.61 -22.48
CA SER A 89 6.85 0.00 -21.39
C SER A 89 7.37 1.40 -21.10
N ALA A 90 6.46 2.38 -21.00
CA ALA A 90 6.72 3.69 -20.43
C ALA A 90 6.76 3.67 -18.89
N TYR A 91 6.03 2.72 -18.28
CA TYR A 91 5.98 2.49 -16.84
C TYR A 91 6.85 1.29 -16.45
N LYS A 92 7.70 1.41 -15.42
CA LYS A 92 8.68 0.38 -15.01
C LYS A 92 9.61 -0.02 -16.16
N THR A 93 10.16 0.96 -16.87
CA THR A 93 10.99 0.77 -18.08
C THR A 93 12.12 -0.22 -17.87
N ALA A 94 12.88 -0.10 -16.77
CA ALA A 94 13.99 -1.00 -16.47
C ALA A 94 13.54 -2.45 -16.32
N TYR A 95 12.47 -2.68 -15.56
CA TYR A 95 11.94 -4.02 -15.32
C TYR A 95 11.57 -4.72 -16.63
N PHE A 96 10.76 -4.08 -17.47
CA PHE A 96 10.30 -4.68 -18.72
C PHE A 96 11.41 -4.79 -19.75
N TRP A 97 12.32 -3.82 -19.85
CA TRP A 97 13.47 -3.95 -20.74
C TRP A 97 14.35 -5.15 -20.37
N ILE A 98 14.63 -5.31 -19.08
CA ILE A 98 15.45 -6.41 -18.56
C ILE A 98 14.76 -7.76 -18.77
N THR A 99 13.49 -7.88 -18.42
CA THR A 99 12.75 -9.15 -18.49
C THR A 99 12.32 -9.54 -19.90
N GLU A 100 12.04 -8.58 -20.79
CA GLU A 100 11.55 -8.87 -22.14
C GLU A 100 12.66 -8.92 -23.21
N GLU A 101 13.67 -8.06 -23.11
CA GLU A 101 14.72 -7.93 -24.13
C GLU A 101 16.07 -8.48 -23.68
N VAL A 102 16.51 -8.21 -22.46
CA VAL A 102 17.85 -8.60 -21.98
C VAL A 102 17.88 -10.05 -21.49
N GLN A 103 16.81 -10.52 -20.84
CA GLN A 103 16.72 -11.89 -20.32
C GLN A 103 16.98 -12.99 -21.37
N PRO A 104 16.34 -12.94 -22.55
CA PRO A 104 16.63 -13.91 -23.61
C PRO A 104 18.10 -13.90 -24.06
N LEU A 105 18.76 -12.73 -24.02
CA LEU A 105 20.16 -12.58 -24.41
C LEU A 105 21.09 -13.22 -23.39
N TRP A 106 20.91 -12.96 -22.09
CA TRP A 106 21.78 -13.56 -21.06
C TRP A 106 21.61 -15.07 -20.98
N ARG A 107 20.39 -15.60 -21.17
CA ARG A 107 20.16 -17.05 -21.19
C ARG A 107 20.90 -17.70 -22.35
N ARG A 108 20.85 -17.08 -23.54
CA ARG A 108 21.56 -17.57 -24.74
C ARG A 108 23.08 -17.48 -24.58
N ALA A 109 23.57 -16.37 -24.04
CA ALA A 109 24.98 -16.15 -23.83
C ALA A 109 25.52 -16.87 -22.57
N GLN A 110 24.62 -17.46 -21.76
CA GLN A 110 24.85 -17.99 -20.41
C GLN A 110 25.76 -17.04 -19.61
N ALA A 111 25.27 -15.82 -19.42
CA ALA A 111 25.90 -14.85 -18.53
C ALA A 111 25.73 -15.33 -17.08
N ASP A 112 26.72 -15.08 -16.24
CA ASP A 112 26.67 -15.34 -14.79
C ASP A 112 26.37 -14.07 -13.99
N ARG A 113 26.60 -12.88 -14.58
CA ARG A 113 26.37 -11.59 -13.94
C ARG A 113 25.80 -10.54 -14.90
N VAL A 114 24.95 -9.66 -14.36
CA VAL A 114 24.41 -8.47 -15.01
C VAL A 114 24.77 -7.24 -14.18
N THR A 115 25.45 -6.27 -14.80
CA THR A 115 25.60 -4.93 -14.22
C THR A 115 24.53 -4.03 -14.81
N LEU A 116 23.61 -3.53 -13.99
CA LEU A 116 22.59 -2.55 -14.36
C LEU A 116 23.00 -1.15 -13.88
N THR A 117 23.33 -0.28 -14.83
CA THR A 117 23.58 1.12 -14.56
C THR A 117 22.28 1.91 -14.61
N TYR A 118 21.88 2.54 -13.51
CA TYR A 118 20.62 3.30 -13.42
C TYR A 118 20.82 4.82 -13.58
N PRO A 119 19.84 5.55 -14.14
CA PRO A 119 19.91 7.01 -14.28
C PRO A 119 20.09 7.74 -12.95
N VAL A 120 20.92 8.78 -12.95
CA VAL A 120 20.97 9.79 -11.88
C VAL A 120 20.66 11.14 -12.51
N LEU A 121 19.54 11.74 -12.11
CA LEU A 121 19.07 13.03 -12.63
C LEU A 121 19.02 14.04 -11.49
N SER A 122 19.43 15.29 -11.75
CA SER A 122 19.46 16.37 -10.76
C SER A 122 18.08 16.71 -10.17
N GLU A 123 17.03 16.40 -10.92
CA GLU A 123 15.64 16.70 -10.64
C GLU A 123 14.96 15.62 -9.78
N ALA A 124 15.67 14.55 -9.40
CA ALA A 124 15.15 13.46 -8.59
C ALA A 124 16.15 13.02 -7.51
N PRO A 125 15.70 12.42 -6.40
CA PRO A 125 16.59 11.78 -5.43
C PRO A 125 17.49 10.74 -6.10
N GLN A 126 18.75 10.63 -5.66
CA GLN A 126 19.76 9.74 -6.27
C GLN A 126 19.29 8.27 -6.39
N GLY A 127 18.52 7.79 -5.41
CA GLY A 127 17.99 6.42 -5.38
C GLY A 127 16.70 6.19 -6.16
N ARG A 128 16.07 7.22 -6.74
CA ARG A 128 14.72 7.11 -7.33
C ARG A 128 14.62 6.12 -8.49
N PHE A 129 15.63 6.06 -9.36
CA PHE A 129 15.65 5.11 -10.48
C PHE A 129 16.21 3.73 -10.10
N LEU A 130 17.03 3.67 -9.04
CA LEU A 130 17.39 2.41 -8.42
C LEU A 130 16.15 1.73 -7.83
N GLN A 131 15.32 2.50 -7.11
CA GLN A 131 14.07 2.02 -6.54
C GLN A 131 13.08 1.60 -7.64
N GLU A 132 12.97 2.36 -8.74
CA GLU A 132 12.12 1.95 -9.87
C GLU A 132 12.51 0.60 -10.50
N ALA A 133 13.78 0.21 -10.38
CA ALA A 133 14.28 -1.08 -10.85
C ALA A 133 13.86 -2.26 -9.94
N TYR A 134 13.31 -2.02 -8.76
CA TYR A 134 12.75 -3.08 -7.91
C TYR A 134 11.63 -3.86 -8.66
N PRO A 135 11.44 -5.18 -8.47
CA PRO A 135 12.23 -6.12 -7.66
C PRO A 135 13.27 -6.88 -8.50
N LEU A 136 14.01 -6.24 -9.42
CA LEU A 136 14.88 -6.95 -10.37
C LEU A 136 15.92 -7.86 -9.69
N ALA A 137 16.46 -7.50 -8.53
CA ALA A 137 17.35 -8.39 -7.75
C ALA A 137 16.71 -9.77 -7.46
N ALA A 138 15.43 -9.83 -7.13
CA ALA A 138 14.73 -11.09 -6.89
C ALA A 138 14.53 -11.89 -8.20
N VAL A 139 14.33 -11.18 -9.33
CA VAL A 139 14.26 -11.81 -10.66
C VAL A 139 15.62 -12.42 -11.02
N PHE A 140 16.71 -11.70 -10.81
CA PHE A 140 18.06 -12.20 -11.06
C PHE A 140 18.42 -13.40 -10.17
N GLU A 141 18.10 -13.34 -8.87
CA GLU A 141 18.31 -14.45 -7.93
C GLU A 141 17.59 -15.73 -8.38
N ARG A 142 16.31 -15.61 -8.77
CA ARG A 142 15.54 -16.75 -9.29
C ARG A 142 16.15 -17.36 -10.56
N GLU A 143 16.71 -16.52 -11.42
CA GLU A 143 17.36 -16.94 -12.67
C GLU A 143 18.79 -17.47 -12.47
N GLY A 144 19.33 -17.40 -11.24
CA GLY A 144 20.69 -17.81 -10.93
C GLY A 144 21.76 -16.91 -11.56
N VAL A 145 21.46 -15.62 -11.72
CA VAL A 145 22.36 -14.60 -12.29
C VAL A 145 22.68 -13.57 -11.22
N GLU A 146 23.95 -13.25 -11.02
CA GLU A 146 24.36 -12.19 -10.09
C GLU A 146 23.96 -10.81 -10.63
N ALA A 147 23.53 -9.92 -9.75
CA ALA A 147 23.11 -8.57 -10.11
C ALA A 147 23.97 -7.52 -9.40
N GLU A 148 24.43 -6.54 -10.16
CA GLU A 148 25.14 -5.36 -9.65
C GLU A 148 24.41 -4.10 -10.13
N PHE A 149 23.99 -3.24 -9.20
CA PHE A 149 23.33 -1.99 -9.51
C PHE A 149 24.29 -0.82 -9.30
N VAL A 150 24.52 -0.01 -10.34
CA VAL A 150 25.53 1.05 -10.32
C VAL A 150 24.90 2.39 -10.75
N PRO A 151 25.18 3.51 -10.06
CA PRO A 151 24.72 4.82 -10.53
C PRO A 151 25.42 5.21 -11.84
N GLY A 152 24.64 5.65 -12.82
CA GLY A 152 25.16 6.19 -14.08
C GLY A 152 25.67 7.63 -13.97
N PRO A 153 26.25 8.16 -15.06
CA PRO A 153 26.62 9.57 -15.12
C PRO A 153 25.39 10.47 -15.00
N VAL A 154 25.56 11.61 -14.30
CA VAL A 154 24.46 12.56 -14.05
C VAL A 154 23.91 13.14 -15.36
N GLY A 155 22.59 13.25 -15.45
CA GLY A 155 21.90 13.99 -16.51
C GLY A 155 21.51 13.18 -17.75
N ARG A 156 21.62 11.84 -17.71
CA ARG A 156 21.20 10.97 -18.82
C ARG A 156 20.02 10.07 -18.40
N PRO A 157 18.86 10.14 -19.07
CA PRO A 157 17.70 9.31 -18.76
C PRO A 157 17.80 7.92 -19.43
N TYR A 158 18.91 7.21 -19.18
CA TYR A 158 19.17 5.91 -19.79
C TYR A 158 19.57 4.89 -18.73
N TYR A 159 18.91 3.74 -18.74
CA TYR A 159 19.47 2.54 -18.14
C TYR A 159 20.52 1.95 -19.10
N GLN A 160 21.55 1.33 -18.54
CA GLN A 160 22.53 0.56 -19.29
C GLN A 160 22.68 -0.81 -18.65
N ALA A 161 22.86 -1.85 -19.45
CA ALA A 161 23.08 -3.20 -18.93
C ALA A 161 24.29 -3.81 -19.63
N THR A 162 25.13 -4.46 -18.84
CA THR A 162 26.29 -5.22 -19.32
C THR A 162 26.15 -6.66 -18.83
N LEU A 163 26.27 -7.62 -19.75
CA LEU A 163 26.24 -9.05 -19.48
C LEU A 163 27.67 -9.59 -19.38
N TRP A 164 27.93 -10.40 -18.37
CA TRP A 164 29.26 -10.91 -18.08
C TRP A 164 29.29 -12.45 -18.03
N ARG A 165 30.45 -13.03 -18.34
CA ARG A 165 30.85 -14.37 -17.90
C ARG A 165 32.24 -14.29 -17.28
N GLY A 166 32.32 -14.38 -15.97
CA GLY A 166 33.50 -13.95 -15.21
C GLY A 166 33.85 -12.50 -15.54
N GLU A 167 35.08 -12.27 -16.01
CA GLU A 167 35.56 -10.93 -16.40
C GLU A 167 35.28 -10.56 -17.87
N ARG A 168 34.68 -11.47 -18.64
CA ARG A 168 34.42 -11.23 -20.06
C ARG A 168 33.07 -10.55 -20.25
N GLU A 169 33.08 -9.38 -20.88
CA GLU A 169 31.87 -8.74 -21.41
C GLU A 169 31.32 -9.56 -22.60
N LEU A 170 30.05 -9.95 -22.50
CA LEU A 170 29.33 -10.69 -23.53
C LEU A 170 28.46 -9.76 -24.40
N TRP A 171 27.92 -8.71 -23.78
CA TRP A 171 26.99 -7.79 -24.40
C TRP A 171 26.86 -6.51 -23.56
N HIS A 172 26.63 -5.40 -24.24
CA HIS A 172 26.27 -4.13 -23.63
C HIS A 172 25.13 -3.48 -24.42
N GLY A 173 24.20 -2.82 -23.72
CA GLY A 173 23.12 -2.08 -24.34
C GLY A 173 22.52 -1.01 -23.44
N THR A 174 21.71 -0.15 -24.05
CA THR A 174 21.06 0.99 -23.37
C THR A 174 19.55 1.01 -23.61
N CYS A 175 18.82 1.57 -22.65
CA CYS A 175 17.39 1.80 -22.75
C CYS A 175 17.06 3.20 -22.27
N PHE A 176 16.53 4.03 -23.18
CA PHE A 176 15.94 5.32 -22.86
C PHE A 176 14.75 5.12 -21.91
N THR A 177 14.63 5.99 -20.90
CA THR A 177 13.45 6.08 -20.03
C THR A 177 12.73 7.40 -20.30
N PRO A 178 11.53 7.37 -20.89
CA PRO A 178 10.77 8.57 -21.18
C PRO A 178 10.21 9.18 -19.90
N LEU A 179 10.48 10.47 -19.68
CA LEU A 179 10.10 11.19 -18.48
C LEU A 179 9.45 12.52 -18.83
N PHE A 180 8.43 12.89 -18.06
CA PHE A 180 7.76 14.18 -18.14
C PHE A 180 7.82 14.89 -16.79
N GLN A 181 8.28 16.14 -16.81
CA GLN A 181 8.34 16.97 -15.63
C GLN A 181 6.95 17.54 -15.33
N ARG A 182 6.46 17.33 -14.10
CA ARG A 182 5.16 17.83 -13.64
C ARG A 182 5.26 18.37 -12.22
N GLN A 183 4.30 19.22 -11.83
CA GLN A 183 4.14 19.65 -10.45
C GLN A 183 3.20 18.68 -9.72
N ALA A 184 3.70 18.01 -8.69
CA ALA A 184 2.90 17.15 -7.83
C ALA A 184 1.93 17.99 -6.96
N PRO A 185 0.86 17.39 -6.41
CA PRO A 185 -0.11 18.12 -5.58
C PRO A 185 0.49 18.82 -4.36
N ASP A 186 1.58 18.30 -3.80
CA ASP A 186 2.36 18.93 -2.72
C ASP A 186 3.21 20.13 -3.17
N GLY A 187 3.27 20.41 -4.48
CA GLY A 187 3.97 21.53 -5.10
C GLY A 187 5.39 21.26 -5.57
N ARG A 188 5.96 20.08 -5.30
CA ARG A 188 7.28 19.72 -5.80
C ARG A 188 7.24 19.47 -7.30
N MET A 189 8.34 19.80 -7.98
CA MET A 189 8.56 19.37 -9.35
C MET A 189 9.09 17.94 -9.32
N VAL A 190 8.46 17.05 -10.07
CA VAL A 190 8.80 15.62 -10.13
C VAL A 190 8.89 15.13 -11.56
N LEU A 191 9.59 14.02 -11.76
CA LEU A 191 9.68 13.32 -13.03
C LEU A 191 8.78 12.09 -13.00
N GLY A 192 7.68 12.14 -13.75
CA GLY A 192 6.79 11.00 -13.95
C GLY A 192 7.10 10.25 -15.25
N PRO A 193 6.76 8.96 -15.35
CA PRO A 193 6.83 8.23 -16.62
C PRO A 193 5.90 8.88 -17.66
N THR A 194 6.28 8.77 -18.94
CA THR A 194 5.43 9.22 -20.05
C THR A 194 5.66 8.34 -21.29
N GLY A 195 4.72 8.34 -22.24
CA GLY A 195 4.91 7.64 -23.50
C GLY A 195 5.76 8.44 -24.47
N TRP A 196 6.25 7.77 -25.51
CA TRP A 196 7.13 8.36 -26.51
C TRP A 196 7.00 7.63 -27.85
N LEU A 197 7.14 8.35 -28.96
CA LEU A 197 7.15 7.76 -30.30
C LEU A 197 8.30 8.35 -31.12
N THR A 198 9.18 7.45 -31.55
CA THR A 198 10.26 7.74 -32.49
C THR A 198 10.03 6.97 -33.79
N VAL A 199 10.03 7.67 -34.93
CA VAL A 199 9.87 7.10 -36.28
C VAL A 199 11.00 7.58 -37.17
N GLN A 200 11.73 6.64 -37.77
CA GLN A 200 12.86 6.91 -38.64
C GLN A 200 12.60 6.34 -40.05
N ALA A 201 12.87 7.16 -41.07
CA ALA A 201 12.79 6.80 -42.48
C ALA A 201 14.13 7.17 -43.17
N GLU A 202 14.34 6.74 -44.41
CA GLU A 202 15.57 7.10 -45.13
C GLU A 202 15.78 8.63 -45.16
N GLY A 203 16.93 9.08 -44.67
CA GLY A 203 17.37 10.48 -44.75
C GLY A 203 17.12 11.36 -43.52
N ALA A 204 16.30 10.98 -42.53
CA ALA A 204 16.14 11.70 -41.25
C ALA A 204 15.23 10.97 -40.23
N ASP A 205 15.29 11.42 -38.97
CA ASP A 205 14.23 11.21 -37.99
C ASP A 205 12.99 12.00 -38.42
N VAL A 206 11.86 11.32 -38.56
CA VAL A 206 10.62 11.94 -39.06
C VAL A 206 9.68 12.33 -37.93
N LEU A 207 9.78 11.63 -36.80
CA LEU A 207 9.04 11.94 -35.60
C LEU A 207 9.86 11.51 -34.39
N ASP A 208 9.97 12.38 -33.39
CA ASP A 208 10.53 12.05 -32.09
C ASP A 208 9.84 12.95 -31.05
N GLN A 209 8.75 12.45 -30.47
CA GLN A 209 7.91 13.25 -29.58
C GLN A 209 7.25 12.43 -28.48
N ARG A 210 6.87 13.14 -27.41
CA ARG A 210 6.03 12.62 -26.33
C ARG A 210 4.69 12.10 -26.86
N LEU A 211 4.26 10.97 -26.31
CA LEU A 211 2.91 10.43 -26.42
C LEU A 211 2.35 10.32 -25.01
N GLU A 212 1.29 11.06 -24.70
CA GLU A 212 0.67 10.98 -23.38
C GLU A 212 0.01 9.60 -23.17
N THR A 213 0.28 8.98 -22.02
CA THR A 213 -0.30 7.69 -21.62
C THR A 213 -1.74 7.85 -21.10
N ASP A 214 -2.46 6.75 -20.90
CA ASP A 214 -3.83 6.78 -20.38
C ASP A 214 -3.87 7.24 -18.92
N GLY A 215 -2.95 6.73 -18.08
CA GLY A 215 -2.80 7.14 -16.69
C GLY A 215 -2.44 8.62 -16.54
N GLU A 216 -1.61 9.17 -17.42
CA GLU A 216 -1.31 10.60 -17.45
C GLU A 216 -2.56 11.43 -17.77
N ALA A 217 -3.29 11.05 -18.82
CA ALA A 217 -4.50 11.76 -19.24
C ALA A 217 -5.55 11.82 -18.11
N PHE A 218 -5.75 10.71 -17.39
CA PHE A 218 -6.62 10.68 -16.22
C PHE A 218 -6.09 11.54 -15.08
N TRP A 219 -4.81 11.41 -14.74
CA TRP A 219 -4.22 12.13 -13.60
C TRP A 219 -4.26 13.64 -13.81
N ASP A 220 -3.86 14.11 -14.98
CA ASP A 220 -3.85 15.53 -15.30
C ASP A 220 -5.27 16.11 -15.32
N TRP A 221 -6.27 15.35 -15.79
CA TRP A 221 -7.68 15.73 -15.67
C TRP A 221 -8.15 15.82 -14.22
N TYR A 222 -7.78 14.83 -13.39
CA TYR A 222 -8.17 14.77 -11.98
C TYR A 222 -7.63 15.98 -11.22
N VAL A 223 -6.34 16.28 -11.39
CA VAL A 223 -5.67 17.43 -10.78
C VAL A 223 -6.27 18.75 -11.27
N ALA A 224 -6.57 18.88 -12.57
CA ALA A 224 -7.09 20.13 -13.13
C ALA A 224 -8.58 20.37 -12.84
N THR A 225 -9.37 19.32 -12.63
CA THR A 225 -10.84 19.41 -12.59
C THR A 225 -11.43 19.11 -11.21
N VAL A 226 -10.94 18.07 -10.55
CA VAL A 226 -11.53 17.56 -9.30
C VAL A 226 -10.90 18.21 -8.09
N LEU A 227 -9.56 18.23 -8.01
CA LEU A 227 -8.86 18.80 -6.85
C LEU A 227 -9.27 20.25 -6.55
N PRO A 228 -9.41 21.18 -7.54
CA PRO A 228 -9.84 22.54 -7.25
C PRO A 228 -11.20 22.62 -6.55
N ALA A 229 -12.13 21.72 -6.87
CA ALA A 229 -13.43 21.66 -6.21
C ALA A 229 -13.34 21.12 -4.78
N VAL A 230 -12.41 20.21 -4.52
CA VAL A 230 -12.11 19.72 -3.16
C VAL A 230 -11.50 20.84 -2.32
N LEU A 231 -10.56 21.60 -2.87
CA LEU A 231 -9.93 22.74 -2.18
C LEU A 231 -10.92 23.88 -1.92
N GLU A 232 -11.77 24.21 -2.90
CA GLU A 232 -12.85 25.19 -2.74
C GLU A 232 -13.83 24.78 -1.62
N LEU A 233 -14.12 23.49 -1.50
CA LEU A 233 -14.95 22.98 -0.40
C LEU A 233 -14.23 23.12 0.95
N ALA A 234 -12.92 22.87 1.01
CA ALA A 234 -12.13 23.07 2.23
C ALA A 234 -12.19 24.52 2.71
N ASP A 235 -12.13 25.50 1.80
CA ASP A 235 -12.24 26.93 2.13
C ASP A 235 -13.60 27.32 2.75
N ARG A 236 -14.66 26.55 2.46
CA ARG A 236 -16.01 26.79 2.98
C ARG A 236 -16.28 26.13 4.34
N ARG A 237 -15.34 25.34 4.88
CA ARG A 237 -15.57 24.46 6.03
C ARG A 237 -14.68 24.84 7.20
N ASP A 238 -15.20 25.72 8.06
CA ASP A 238 -14.50 26.17 9.27
C ASP A 238 -14.34 25.09 10.35
N ASP A 239 -15.11 23.99 10.27
CA ASP A 239 -15.06 22.89 11.23
C ASP A 239 -13.96 21.85 10.93
N GLY A 240 -13.16 22.08 9.89
CA GLY A 240 -12.07 21.20 9.45
C GLY A 240 -12.54 19.93 8.71
N LEU A 241 -13.84 19.62 8.73
CA LEU A 241 -14.41 18.46 8.07
C LEU A 241 -14.73 18.79 6.61
N VAL A 242 -13.84 18.44 5.69
CA VAL A 242 -13.94 18.88 4.28
C VAL A 242 -15.14 18.24 3.57
N PHE A 243 -15.15 16.93 3.38
CA PHE A 243 -16.25 16.19 2.73
C PHE A 243 -16.59 14.90 3.46
N ARG A 244 -17.75 14.31 3.16
CA ARG A 244 -18.13 12.98 3.68
C ARG A 244 -17.46 11.88 2.86
N ASN A 245 -17.49 12.00 1.54
CA ASN A 245 -16.95 10.99 0.64
C ASN A 245 -16.53 11.56 -0.72
N LEU A 246 -15.34 11.20 -1.18
CA LEU A 246 -14.84 11.39 -2.53
C LEU A 246 -14.68 10.01 -3.17
N ALA A 247 -15.71 9.54 -3.88
CA ALA A 247 -15.65 8.27 -4.61
C ALA A 247 -15.11 8.51 -6.01
N VAL A 248 -14.10 7.74 -6.42
CA VAL A 248 -13.47 7.79 -7.73
C VAL A 248 -13.51 6.39 -8.32
N THR A 249 -14.13 6.21 -9.48
CA THR A 249 -14.10 4.96 -10.23
C THR A 249 -13.48 5.25 -11.59
N LEU A 250 -12.47 4.48 -11.98
CA LEU A 250 -11.83 4.61 -13.29
C LEU A 250 -11.57 3.25 -13.93
N GLN A 251 -11.60 3.23 -15.25
CA GLN A 251 -11.15 2.13 -16.09
C GLN A 251 -10.20 2.69 -17.14
N LEU A 252 -9.01 2.12 -17.26
CA LEU A 252 -7.98 2.53 -18.23
C LEU A 252 -7.28 1.31 -18.80
N SER A 253 -6.69 1.45 -19.99
CA SER A 253 -5.80 0.43 -20.55
C SER A 253 -4.41 0.56 -19.93
N GLU A 254 -4.22 -0.06 -18.77
CA GLU A 254 -3.00 0.06 -17.96
C GLU A 254 -2.63 -1.34 -17.39
N PRO A 255 -1.34 -1.63 -17.12
CA PRO A 255 -0.92 -2.91 -16.59
C PRO A 255 -1.42 -3.13 -15.17
N ASP A 256 -1.87 -4.34 -14.91
CA ASP A 256 -2.15 -4.90 -13.59
C ASP A 256 -1.78 -6.39 -13.61
N LEU A 257 -0.56 -6.72 -13.19
CA LEU A 257 -0.07 -8.09 -13.21
C LEU A 257 0.73 -8.45 -11.96
N ALA A 258 0.50 -9.66 -11.46
CA ALA A 258 1.33 -10.29 -10.45
C ALA A 258 2.67 -10.72 -11.07
N LEU A 259 3.74 -10.61 -10.29
CA LEU A 259 5.05 -11.14 -10.63
C LEU A 259 5.24 -12.53 -10.01
N ASP A 260 6.18 -13.29 -10.54
CA ASP A 260 6.55 -14.62 -10.08
C ASP A 260 7.77 -14.59 -9.12
N VAL A 261 7.93 -13.47 -8.41
CA VAL A 261 8.93 -13.26 -7.35
C VAL A 261 8.26 -12.57 -6.17
N LEU A 262 8.55 -13.07 -4.96
CA LEU A 262 7.97 -12.56 -3.71
C LEU A 262 6.42 -12.48 -3.81
N ASP A 263 5.82 -11.45 -3.21
CA ASP A 263 4.39 -11.11 -3.34
C ASP A 263 4.17 -9.94 -4.34
N GLU A 264 5.17 -9.67 -5.19
CA GLU A 264 5.29 -8.44 -5.97
C GLU A 264 4.37 -8.33 -7.17
N ARG A 265 4.12 -7.08 -7.58
CA ARG A 265 3.16 -6.73 -8.63
C ARG A 265 3.66 -5.53 -9.41
N ILE A 266 3.21 -5.41 -10.66
CA ILE A 266 3.29 -4.17 -11.43
C ILE A 266 1.86 -3.78 -11.80
N SER A 267 1.35 -2.76 -11.13
CA SER A 267 -0.02 -2.30 -11.28
C SER A 267 -0.09 -0.78 -11.35
N MET A 268 -0.26 -0.23 -12.56
CA MET A 268 -0.54 1.20 -12.71
C MET A 268 -1.96 1.53 -12.24
N THR A 269 -2.90 0.59 -12.30
CA THR A 269 -4.25 0.81 -11.74
C THR A 269 -4.21 1.00 -10.23
N GLU A 270 -3.45 0.18 -9.50
CA GLU A 270 -3.23 0.39 -8.07
C GLU A 270 -2.47 1.71 -7.82
N ALA A 271 -1.38 1.97 -8.56
CA ALA A 271 -0.62 3.21 -8.47
C ALA A 271 -1.50 4.47 -8.64
N LEU A 272 -2.47 4.44 -9.55
CA LEU A 272 -3.43 5.53 -9.74
C LEU A 272 -4.40 5.68 -8.57
N THR A 273 -4.79 4.58 -7.92
CA THR A 273 -5.58 4.68 -6.69
C THR A 273 -4.80 5.36 -5.57
N GLU A 274 -3.50 5.07 -5.48
CA GLU A 274 -2.58 5.70 -4.53
C GLU A 274 -2.34 7.18 -4.87
N GLU A 275 -2.23 7.54 -6.14
CA GLU A 275 -2.13 8.93 -6.58
C GLU A 275 -3.38 9.74 -6.23
N VAL A 276 -4.56 9.20 -6.49
CA VAL A 276 -5.83 9.86 -6.12
C VAL A 276 -5.92 10.05 -4.60
N TYR A 277 -5.62 9.00 -3.83
CA TYR A 277 -5.71 9.04 -2.38
C TYR A 277 -4.73 10.05 -1.78
N PHE A 278 -3.43 9.79 -1.93
CA PHE A 278 -2.41 10.62 -1.30
C PHE A 278 -2.25 11.97 -1.99
N GLY A 279 -2.49 12.08 -3.29
CA GLY A 279 -2.45 13.36 -3.98
C GLY A 279 -3.56 14.32 -3.53
N THR A 280 -4.73 13.81 -3.16
CA THR A 280 -5.78 14.63 -2.54
C THR A 280 -5.36 15.09 -1.15
N VAL A 281 -4.79 14.19 -0.34
CA VAL A 281 -4.28 14.53 0.99
C VAL A 281 -3.17 15.58 0.91
N ASP A 282 -2.23 15.42 -0.02
CA ASP A 282 -1.12 16.34 -0.25
C ASP A 282 -1.60 17.72 -0.70
N ALA A 283 -2.56 17.77 -1.63
CA ALA A 283 -3.18 19.02 -2.06
C ALA A 283 -3.82 19.75 -0.87
N LEU A 284 -4.58 19.04 -0.04
CA LEU A 284 -5.21 19.61 1.15
C LEU A 284 -4.20 20.07 2.19
N LYS A 285 -3.12 19.30 2.43
CA LYS A 285 -2.05 19.71 3.34
C LYS A 285 -1.40 20.99 2.88
N ARG A 286 -1.03 21.07 1.61
CA ARG A 286 -0.44 22.27 1.02
C ARG A 286 -1.38 23.46 1.13
N HIS A 287 -2.65 23.27 0.74
CA HIS A 287 -3.67 24.32 0.75
C HIS A 287 -3.93 24.88 2.15
N THR A 288 -3.97 24.01 3.15
CA THR A 288 -4.19 24.40 4.56
C THR A 288 -2.91 24.75 5.31
N SER A 289 -1.74 24.77 4.65
CA SER A 289 -0.42 24.93 5.29
C SER A 289 -0.14 23.91 6.41
N THR A 290 -0.74 22.73 6.33
CA THR A 290 -0.49 21.62 7.24
C THR A 290 0.87 20.99 6.91
N PRO A 291 1.76 20.73 7.89
CA PRO A 291 3.07 20.13 7.62
C PRO A 291 2.96 18.78 6.87
N PRO A 292 3.88 18.47 5.93
CA PRO A 292 3.80 17.25 5.13
C PRO A 292 3.71 15.95 5.96
N GLY A 293 4.46 15.86 7.07
CA GLY A 293 4.46 14.71 7.97
C GLY A 293 3.27 14.66 8.95
N ALA A 294 2.46 15.71 9.05
CA ALA A 294 1.33 15.73 9.97
C ALA A 294 0.19 14.82 9.47
N ARG A 295 -0.49 14.15 10.41
CA ARG A 295 -1.64 13.27 10.16
C ARG A 295 -2.92 13.79 10.83
N THR A 296 -3.10 15.10 10.79
CA THR A 296 -4.11 15.84 11.58
C THR A 296 -5.30 16.33 10.76
N LEU A 297 -5.28 16.10 9.44
CA LEU A 297 -6.39 16.48 8.57
C LEU A 297 -7.56 15.50 8.75
N THR A 298 -8.77 16.03 8.61
CA THR A 298 -10.02 15.28 8.57
C THR A 298 -10.73 15.50 7.22
N PRO A 299 -10.13 15.06 6.10
CA PRO A 299 -10.67 15.33 4.75
C PRO A 299 -12.02 14.63 4.50
N GLY A 300 -12.28 13.49 5.15
CA GLY A 300 -13.30 12.53 4.80
C GLY A 300 -12.77 11.33 4.04
N ARG A 301 -13.65 10.41 3.65
CA ARG A 301 -13.27 9.19 2.93
C ARG A 301 -12.89 9.49 1.48
N ILE A 302 -11.68 9.10 1.07
CA ILE A 302 -11.24 9.13 -0.33
C ILE A 302 -11.22 7.68 -0.82
N VAL A 303 -12.09 7.35 -1.77
CA VAL A 303 -12.37 5.96 -2.18
C VAL A 303 -12.15 5.79 -3.68
N PRO A 304 -10.89 5.64 -4.12
CA PRO A 304 -10.55 5.28 -5.48
C PRO A 304 -10.69 3.78 -5.74
N VAL A 305 -11.23 3.45 -6.91
CA VAL A 305 -11.31 2.09 -7.46
C VAL A 305 -10.90 2.15 -8.93
N ALA A 306 -9.87 1.42 -9.32
CA ALA A 306 -9.37 1.35 -10.69
C ALA A 306 -9.46 -0.08 -11.22
N HIS A 307 -9.80 -0.23 -12.50
CA HIS A 307 -9.79 -1.51 -13.21
C HIS A 307 -9.05 -1.40 -14.54
N ALA A 308 -8.26 -2.42 -14.88
CA ALA A 308 -7.61 -2.51 -16.17
C ALA A 308 -8.60 -2.97 -17.26
N VAL A 309 -8.62 -2.26 -18.39
CA VAL A 309 -9.38 -2.61 -19.60
C VAL A 309 -8.44 -2.62 -20.82
N PRO A 310 -7.62 -3.68 -20.98
CA PRO A 310 -6.56 -3.70 -21.99
C PRO A 310 -7.05 -3.42 -23.41
N GLY A 311 -6.38 -2.49 -24.10
CA GLY A 311 -6.63 -2.10 -25.48
C GLY A 311 -7.94 -1.33 -25.72
N GLN A 312 -8.55 -0.77 -24.69
CA GLN A 312 -9.85 -0.09 -24.75
C GLN A 312 -9.77 1.35 -24.26
N ASP A 313 -10.71 2.17 -24.73
CA ASP A 313 -10.90 3.53 -24.23
C ASP A 313 -11.20 3.53 -22.74
N GLY A 314 -10.62 4.53 -22.06
CA GLY A 314 -10.81 4.75 -20.65
C GLY A 314 -12.04 5.58 -20.31
N TRP A 315 -12.47 5.49 -19.06
CA TRP A 315 -13.42 6.43 -18.46
C TRP A 315 -13.19 6.58 -16.97
N ALA A 316 -13.62 7.71 -16.41
CA ALA A 316 -13.67 7.93 -14.99
C ALA A 316 -14.98 8.60 -14.57
N ARG A 317 -15.43 8.28 -13.35
CA ARG A 317 -16.49 8.99 -12.65
C ARG A 317 -16.06 9.34 -11.25
N VAL A 318 -16.26 10.59 -10.90
CA VAL A 318 -15.96 11.12 -9.57
C VAL A 318 -17.25 11.62 -8.94
N THR A 319 -17.48 11.26 -7.68
CA THR A 319 -18.58 11.77 -6.87
C THR A 319 -18.02 12.37 -5.58
N LEU A 320 -18.17 13.68 -5.42
CA LEU A 320 -17.91 14.39 -4.16
C LEU A 320 -19.23 14.55 -3.41
N THR A 321 -19.28 14.06 -2.17
CA THR A 321 -20.44 14.14 -1.28
C THR A 321 -20.07 14.92 -0.04
N GLU A 322 -20.77 16.04 0.20
CA GLU A 322 -20.55 16.91 1.34
C GLU A 322 -21.20 16.36 2.61
N TRP A 323 -20.70 16.82 3.77
CA TRP A 323 -21.42 16.63 5.03
C TRP A 323 -22.68 17.49 5.05
N ALA A 324 -23.85 16.89 5.32
CA ALA A 324 -25.07 17.66 5.54
C ALA A 324 -24.99 18.50 6.83
N SER A 325 -24.32 17.94 7.84
CA SER A 325 -23.99 18.54 9.13
C SER A 325 -22.76 17.83 9.69
N SER A 326 -22.08 18.43 10.67
CA SER A 326 -21.03 17.72 11.42
C SER A 326 -21.61 16.44 12.05
N PRO A 327 -20.90 15.29 12.00
CA PRO A 327 -21.37 14.05 12.59
C PRO A 327 -21.42 14.17 14.12
N ALA A 328 -22.44 13.57 14.74
CA ALA A 328 -22.65 13.60 16.19
C ALA A 328 -22.27 12.28 16.85
N GLU A 329 -21.52 12.34 17.95
CA GLU A 329 -21.09 11.12 18.65
C GLU A 329 -22.28 10.33 19.19
N LEU A 330 -22.25 9.02 18.89
CA LEU A 330 -23.25 8.09 19.39
C LEU A 330 -22.82 7.58 20.76
N HIS A 331 -23.58 7.94 21.78
CA HIS A 331 -23.48 7.38 23.12
C HIS A 331 -24.69 6.48 23.35
N ARG A 332 -24.67 5.28 22.74
CA ARG A 332 -25.69 4.26 22.99
C ARG A 332 -25.21 3.34 24.11
N PRO A 333 -25.90 3.27 25.26
CA PRO A 333 -25.63 2.24 26.25
C PRO A 333 -26.02 0.87 25.68
N GLY A 334 -25.04 -0.04 25.59
CA GLY A 334 -25.21 -1.48 25.50
C GLY A 334 -26.28 -2.01 24.55
N ALA A 335 -26.11 -1.84 23.23
CA ALA A 335 -26.85 -2.68 22.28
C ALA A 335 -26.11 -4.01 22.12
N SER A 336 -26.68 -5.09 22.68
CA SER A 336 -26.25 -6.46 22.39
C SER A 336 -26.60 -6.77 20.94
N HIS A 337 -25.64 -6.66 20.03
CA HIS A 337 -25.79 -7.22 18.69
C HIS A 337 -25.65 -8.75 18.80
N SER A 338 -26.76 -9.46 18.63
CA SER A 338 -26.73 -10.92 18.47
C SER A 338 -26.21 -11.23 17.06
N VAL A 339 -24.91 -11.45 16.94
CA VAL A 339 -24.33 -12.07 15.75
C VAL A 339 -24.17 -13.54 16.06
N THR A 340 -24.91 -14.38 15.35
CA THR A 340 -24.75 -15.83 15.44
C THR A 340 -23.40 -16.22 14.84
N ALA A 341 -22.50 -16.71 15.67
CA ALA A 341 -21.22 -17.25 15.24
C ALA A 341 -21.41 -18.67 14.70
N ASP A 342 -20.63 -19.03 13.67
CA ASP A 342 -20.26 -20.42 13.42
C ASP A 342 -18.95 -20.64 14.19
N PRO A 343 -18.95 -21.41 15.29
CA PRO A 343 -17.82 -21.51 16.20
C PRO A 343 -16.80 -22.49 15.66
N GLU A 344 -16.07 -22.10 14.62
CA GLU A 344 -14.79 -22.73 14.33
C GLU A 344 -13.67 -21.69 14.36
N SER A 345 -12.76 -21.90 15.31
CA SER A 345 -11.36 -21.48 15.23
C SER A 345 -10.75 -22.20 14.03
N VAL A 346 -11.04 -21.69 12.83
CA VAL A 346 -10.28 -22.07 11.64
C VAL A 346 -9.20 -21.01 11.52
N LEU A 347 -7.95 -21.47 11.49
CA LEU A 347 -6.78 -20.71 11.03
C LEU A 347 -7.16 -19.92 9.77
N GLN A 348 -7.60 -18.67 9.95
CA GLN A 348 -8.09 -17.88 8.84
C GLN A 348 -6.91 -17.59 7.93
N ASP A 349 -7.11 -17.85 6.65
CA ASP A 349 -6.12 -17.65 5.60
C ASP A 349 -6.43 -16.41 4.76
N ARG A 350 -7.28 -15.53 5.30
CA ARG A 350 -7.78 -14.32 4.65
C ARG A 350 -8.34 -13.36 5.71
N PRO A 351 -8.52 -12.08 5.37
CA PRO A 351 -9.17 -11.11 6.24
C PRO A 351 -10.55 -11.56 6.70
N ALA A 352 -10.81 -11.48 8.02
CA ALA A 352 -12.13 -11.75 8.58
C ALA A 352 -13.13 -10.62 8.22
N PRO A 353 -14.39 -10.95 7.91
CA PRO A 353 -15.46 -9.95 7.91
C PRO A 353 -15.57 -9.27 9.29
N PRO A 354 -15.76 -7.94 9.37
CA PRO A 354 -15.82 -7.21 10.65
C PRO A 354 -16.85 -7.77 11.65
N GLY A 355 -18.04 -8.14 11.16
CA GLY A 355 -19.08 -8.75 12.00
C GLY A 355 -18.65 -10.09 12.61
N GLN A 356 -17.82 -10.86 11.91
CA GLN A 356 -17.28 -12.13 12.40
C GLN A 356 -16.17 -11.90 13.42
N ILE A 357 -15.35 -10.85 13.28
CA ILE A 357 -14.36 -10.45 14.30
C ILE A 357 -15.08 -10.19 15.63
N TRP A 358 -16.15 -9.38 15.62
CA TRP A 358 -16.92 -9.11 16.82
C TRP A 358 -17.59 -10.35 17.40
N ALA A 359 -18.20 -11.20 16.56
CA ALA A 359 -18.85 -12.42 17.01
C ALA A 359 -17.85 -13.38 17.68
N ASN A 360 -16.67 -13.55 17.09
CA ASN A 360 -15.62 -14.41 17.62
C ASN A 360 -15.04 -13.85 18.92
N ALA A 361 -14.78 -12.55 19.00
CA ALA A 361 -14.33 -11.90 20.23
C ALA A 361 -15.36 -12.07 21.36
N ARG A 362 -16.64 -11.90 21.05
CA ARG A 362 -17.72 -12.07 22.02
C ARG A 362 -17.82 -13.51 22.52
N ALA A 363 -17.80 -14.48 21.60
CA ALA A 363 -17.86 -15.90 21.94
C ALA A 363 -16.65 -16.33 22.80
N ALA A 364 -15.46 -15.78 22.51
CA ALA A 364 -14.27 -16.01 23.33
C ALA A 364 -14.41 -15.39 24.72
N ALA A 365 -14.94 -14.17 24.82
CA ALA A 365 -15.19 -13.51 26.10
C ALA A 365 -16.16 -14.31 26.97
N ASP A 366 -17.30 -14.74 26.42
CA ASP A 366 -18.28 -15.55 27.13
C ASP A 366 -17.69 -16.91 27.56
N ARG A 367 -16.92 -17.57 26.69
CA ARG A 367 -16.25 -18.86 26.99
C ARG A 367 -15.27 -18.77 28.15
N HIS A 368 -14.49 -17.69 28.19
CA HIS A 368 -13.43 -17.48 29.17
C HIS A 368 -13.85 -16.61 30.36
N GLN A 369 -15.14 -16.28 30.47
CA GLN A 369 -15.71 -15.42 31.53
C GLN A 369 -15.00 -14.06 31.64
N LEU A 370 -14.68 -13.47 30.48
CA LEU A 370 -14.05 -12.16 30.37
C LEU A 370 -15.12 -11.06 30.29
N GLU A 371 -14.76 -9.86 30.69
CA GLU A 371 -15.66 -8.71 30.61
C GLU A 371 -15.78 -8.21 29.15
N TRP A 372 -16.99 -7.81 28.77
CA TRP A 372 -17.29 -7.25 27.45
C TRP A 372 -17.87 -5.84 27.58
N HIS A 373 -17.22 -4.88 26.93
CA HIS A 373 -17.63 -3.48 26.95
C HIS A 373 -17.68 -2.90 25.53
N VAL A 374 -18.51 -1.88 25.32
CA VAL A 374 -18.54 -1.09 24.08
C VAL A 374 -18.29 0.37 24.46
N PRO A 375 -17.04 0.76 24.69
CA PRO A 375 -16.69 2.09 25.20
C PRO A 375 -16.91 3.22 24.18
N ALA A 376 -16.90 2.92 22.89
CA ALA A 376 -17.10 3.92 21.85
C ALA A 376 -17.82 3.38 20.61
N HIS A 377 -18.20 4.31 19.73
CA HIS A 377 -18.72 4.02 18.40
C HIS A 377 -17.93 4.80 17.36
N SER A 378 -17.85 4.24 16.16
CA SER A 378 -17.30 4.92 15.00
C SER A 378 -18.17 6.07 14.52
N VAL A 379 -17.63 6.85 13.60
CA VAL A 379 -18.32 7.98 12.97
C VAL A 379 -19.61 7.55 12.25
N ASP A 380 -19.60 6.41 11.55
CA ASP A 380 -20.81 5.82 10.97
C ASP A 380 -21.66 5.03 12.00
N GLY A 381 -21.28 5.04 13.28
CA GLY A 381 -22.06 4.47 14.38
C GLY A 381 -21.89 2.98 14.63
N ARG A 382 -20.79 2.38 14.18
CA ARG A 382 -20.45 0.97 14.43
C ARG A 382 -19.81 0.83 15.82
N PRO A 383 -20.10 -0.22 16.59
CA PRO A 383 -19.52 -0.40 17.92
C PRO A 383 -18.02 -0.66 17.84
N VAL A 384 -17.27 -0.13 18.81
CA VAL A 384 -15.84 -0.46 19.03
C VAL A 384 -15.74 -1.22 20.35
N PRO A 385 -15.89 -2.56 20.33
CA PRO A 385 -15.91 -3.36 21.55
C PRO A 385 -14.51 -3.60 22.12
N ALA A 386 -14.46 -3.84 23.42
CA ALA A 386 -13.26 -4.23 24.15
C ALA A 386 -13.54 -5.44 25.05
N VAL A 387 -12.60 -6.37 25.09
CA VAL A 387 -12.59 -7.53 26.00
C VAL A 387 -11.58 -7.29 27.11
N LEU A 388 -11.98 -7.46 28.37
CA LEU A 388 -11.15 -7.11 29.51
C LEU A 388 -11.06 -8.21 30.58
N ARG A 389 -9.94 -8.20 31.29
CA ARG A 389 -9.80 -8.77 32.62
C ARG A 389 -8.98 -7.82 33.49
N SER A 390 -9.57 -7.40 34.61
CA SER A 390 -8.90 -6.63 35.64
C SER A 390 -9.04 -7.32 36.98
N THR A 391 -7.95 -7.92 37.45
CA THR A 391 -7.86 -8.65 38.72
C THR A 391 -6.82 -8.00 39.63
N PRO A 392 -7.14 -7.75 40.91
CA PRO A 392 -6.16 -7.26 41.88
C PRO A 392 -4.97 -8.23 42.01
N GLY A 393 -3.75 -7.70 42.00
CA GLY A 393 -2.52 -8.50 42.21
C GLY A 393 -2.01 -9.27 40.99
N ALA A 394 -2.51 -8.98 39.79
CA ALA A 394 -1.94 -9.55 38.56
C ALA A 394 -0.46 -9.15 38.38
N ALA A 395 0.31 -10.02 37.72
CA ALA A 395 1.76 -9.84 37.56
C ALA A 395 2.14 -8.78 36.51
N GLY A 396 1.18 -8.27 35.74
CA GLY A 396 1.37 -7.19 34.78
C GLY A 396 0.05 -6.75 34.16
N SER A 397 0.07 -5.63 33.43
CA SER A 397 -1.08 -5.08 32.71
C SER A 397 -0.70 -4.74 31.27
N VAL A 398 -1.45 -5.27 30.30
CA VAL A 398 -1.19 -5.10 28.86
C VAL A 398 -2.40 -4.57 28.10
N LEU A 399 -2.17 -3.65 27.16
CA LEU A 399 -3.15 -3.19 26.20
C LEU A 399 -2.86 -3.86 24.86
N ILE A 400 -3.88 -4.45 24.22
CA ILE A 400 -3.76 -5.03 22.89
C ILE A 400 -4.75 -4.34 21.98
N THR A 401 -4.27 -3.82 20.84
CA THR A 401 -5.11 -3.16 19.85
C THR A 401 -4.82 -3.71 18.46
N ALA A 402 -5.84 -3.79 17.63
CA ALA A 402 -5.71 -4.23 16.26
C ALA A 402 -6.73 -3.53 15.35
N GLY A 403 -6.42 -3.49 14.05
CA GLY A 403 -7.30 -2.89 13.05
C GLY A 403 -7.50 -1.39 13.26
N GLN A 404 -6.49 -0.69 13.77
CA GLN A 404 -6.42 0.77 13.75
C GLN A 404 -6.45 1.26 12.29
N HIS A 405 -5.58 0.68 11.49
CA HIS A 405 -5.63 0.77 10.04
C HIS A 405 -6.36 -0.47 9.52
N ALA A 406 -7.47 -0.26 8.82
CA ALA A 406 -8.38 -1.35 8.56
C ALA A 406 -7.99 -2.22 7.34
N ASN A 407 -7.07 -1.74 6.51
CA ASN A 407 -6.45 -2.50 5.42
C ASN A 407 -5.32 -3.42 5.90
N GLU A 408 -4.88 -3.28 7.15
CA GLU A 408 -3.86 -4.11 7.80
C GLU A 408 -4.55 -5.26 8.56
N THR A 409 -4.59 -6.44 7.93
CA THR A 409 -5.69 -7.39 8.13
C THR A 409 -5.37 -8.60 9.00
N THR A 410 -4.09 -8.89 9.20
CA THR A 410 -3.65 -10.04 10.02
C THR A 410 -3.69 -9.73 11.51
N GLY A 411 -3.50 -8.46 11.90
CA GLY A 411 -3.57 -8.00 13.29
C GLY A 411 -4.89 -8.35 14.00
N PRO A 412 -6.07 -8.05 13.43
CA PRO A 412 -7.35 -8.42 14.04
C PRO A 412 -7.51 -9.93 14.28
N VAL A 413 -7.06 -10.76 13.35
CA VAL A 413 -7.12 -12.23 13.48
C VAL A 413 -6.15 -12.70 14.57
N ALA A 414 -4.94 -12.14 14.62
CA ALA A 414 -3.97 -12.44 15.67
C ALA A 414 -4.49 -12.03 17.06
N ALA A 415 -5.16 -10.88 17.19
CA ALA A 415 -5.77 -10.45 18.44
C ALA A 415 -6.83 -11.45 18.94
N LEU A 416 -7.67 -11.97 18.05
CA LEU A 416 -8.65 -13.01 18.40
C LEU A 416 -7.97 -14.30 18.88
N ASN A 417 -6.91 -14.74 18.19
CA ASN A 417 -6.15 -15.94 18.59
C ASN A 417 -5.41 -15.75 19.92
N LEU A 418 -5.01 -14.52 20.23
CA LEU A 418 -4.32 -14.18 21.48
C LEU A 418 -5.25 -14.27 22.69
N LEU A 419 -6.57 -14.03 22.55
CA LEU A 419 -7.53 -14.05 23.66
C LEU A 419 -7.48 -15.36 24.47
N SER A 420 -7.40 -16.52 23.82
CA SER A 420 -7.35 -17.81 24.52
C SER A 420 -6.04 -18.00 25.29
N HIS A 421 -4.93 -17.44 24.81
CA HIS A 421 -3.65 -17.44 25.52
C HIS A 421 -3.71 -16.52 26.74
N LEU A 422 -4.21 -15.29 26.54
CA LEU A 422 -4.40 -14.32 27.62
C LEU A 422 -5.30 -14.87 28.73
N ALA A 423 -6.39 -15.56 28.37
CA ALA A 423 -7.28 -16.19 29.35
C ALA A 423 -6.55 -17.11 30.33
N GLY A 424 -5.50 -17.82 29.89
CA GLY A 424 -4.68 -18.71 30.74
C GLY A 424 -3.52 -18.05 31.49
N MET A 425 -3.23 -16.76 31.25
CA MET A 425 -2.10 -16.06 31.86
C MET A 425 -2.52 -15.21 33.08
N PRO A 426 -1.66 -15.04 34.11
CA PRO A 426 -1.95 -14.21 35.28
C PRO A 426 -1.68 -12.71 35.02
N VAL A 427 -2.25 -12.18 33.93
CA VAL A 427 -2.04 -10.80 33.46
C VAL A 427 -3.37 -10.04 33.38
N ASN A 428 -3.39 -8.77 33.75
CA ASN A 428 -4.51 -7.90 33.43
C ASN A 428 -4.39 -7.46 31.96
N PHE A 429 -5.51 -7.42 31.25
CA PHE A 429 -5.48 -6.99 29.87
C PHE A 429 -6.77 -6.30 29.42
N ALA A 430 -6.60 -5.41 28.45
CA ALA A 430 -7.69 -4.95 27.60
C ALA A 430 -7.33 -5.23 26.15
N LEU A 431 -8.27 -5.80 25.39
CA LEU A 431 -8.08 -6.15 23.99
C LEU A 431 -9.18 -5.53 23.13
N LEU A 432 -8.80 -4.72 22.15
CA LEU A 432 -9.66 -4.16 21.12
C LEU A 432 -9.32 -4.87 19.80
N PRO A 433 -10.16 -5.82 19.33
CA PRO A 433 -9.83 -6.63 18.16
C PRO A 433 -9.98 -5.87 16.84
N LEU A 434 -10.71 -4.75 16.85
CA LEU A 434 -10.96 -3.92 15.69
C LEU A 434 -11.32 -2.49 16.12
N GLU A 435 -10.39 -1.56 15.94
CA GLU A 435 -10.57 -0.16 16.35
C GLU A 435 -11.23 0.72 15.29
N ASN A 436 -10.94 0.50 14.01
CA ASN A 436 -11.53 1.24 12.89
C ASN A 436 -12.54 0.36 12.12
N PRO A 437 -13.75 0.13 12.68
CA PRO A 437 -14.72 -0.70 12.00
C PRO A 437 -15.24 -0.08 10.71
N ASP A 438 -15.32 1.24 10.60
CA ASP A 438 -15.77 1.92 9.38
C ASP A 438 -14.84 1.61 8.20
N GLY A 439 -13.53 1.78 8.42
CA GLY A 439 -12.51 1.37 7.46
C GLY A 439 -12.61 -0.12 7.15
N ALA A 440 -12.86 -0.99 8.13
CA ALA A 440 -12.86 -2.43 7.90
C ALA A 440 -14.05 -2.90 7.04
N PHE A 441 -15.22 -2.26 7.18
CA PHE A 441 -16.35 -2.49 6.27
C PHE A 441 -16.03 -1.98 4.86
N LEU A 442 -15.37 -0.82 4.73
CA LEU A 442 -14.91 -0.30 3.44
C LEU A 442 -13.89 -1.24 2.79
N HIS A 443 -12.87 -1.69 3.54
CA HIS A 443 -11.86 -2.63 3.09
C HIS A 443 -12.50 -3.93 2.58
N ARG A 444 -13.50 -4.45 3.30
CA ARG A 444 -14.24 -5.64 2.85
C ARG A 444 -14.95 -5.44 1.51
N ALA A 445 -15.49 -4.24 1.25
CA ALA A 445 -16.10 -3.92 -0.03
C ALA A 445 -15.05 -3.77 -1.14
N LEU A 446 -13.93 -3.11 -0.86
CA LEU A 446 -12.86 -2.89 -1.84
C LEU A 446 -12.19 -4.20 -2.27
N THR A 447 -11.94 -5.12 -1.34
CA THR A 447 -11.34 -6.44 -1.64
C THR A 447 -12.25 -7.34 -2.48
N GLN A 448 -13.56 -7.06 -2.56
CA GLN A 448 -14.44 -7.78 -3.50
C GLN A 448 -14.27 -7.28 -4.95
N LEU A 449 -13.74 -6.07 -5.13
CA LEU A 449 -13.55 -5.44 -6.44
C LEU A 449 -12.12 -5.62 -6.95
N ALA A 450 -11.12 -5.44 -6.08
CA ALA A 450 -9.71 -5.56 -6.41
C ALA A 450 -8.94 -6.18 -5.23
N PRO A 451 -9.05 -7.51 -4.99
CA PRO A 451 -8.49 -8.18 -3.81
C PRO A 451 -6.97 -8.03 -3.66
N ASN A 452 -6.28 -7.64 -4.73
CA ASN A 452 -4.84 -7.54 -4.77
C ASN A 452 -4.33 -6.09 -4.72
N HIS A 453 -5.17 -5.13 -4.33
CA HIS A 453 -4.75 -3.73 -4.13
C HIS A 453 -4.58 -3.40 -2.64
N MET A 454 -3.60 -2.56 -2.29
CA MET A 454 -3.26 -2.13 -0.92
C MET A 454 -4.43 -1.53 -0.14
N HIS A 455 -5.34 -0.86 -0.86
CA HIS A 455 -6.54 -0.25 -0.30
C HIS A 455 -6.27 0.76 0.84
N HIS A 456 -5.27 1.64 0.70
CA HIS A 456 -5.07 2.74 1.64
C HIS A 456 -6.31 3.65 1.81
N ALA A 457 -7.23 3.61 0.84
CA ALA A 457 -8.60 4.12 0.95
C ALA A 457 -9.35 3.73 2.24
N ALA A 458 -9.03 2.56 2.80
CA ALA A 458 -9.62 2.01 4.02
C ALA A 458 -8.70 2.07 5.26
N ARG A 459 -7.54 2.73 5.15
CA ARG A 459 -6.57 2.89 6.25
C ARG A 459 -7.12 3.77 7.36
N TYR A 460 -7.62 4.95 7.02
CA TYR A 460 -8.07 5.96 7.99
C TYR A 460 -9.55 5.82 8.39
N THR A 461 -9.98 6.58 9.40
CA THR A 461 -11.38 6.57 9.85
C THR A 461 -12.32 7.19 8.80
N SER A 462 -13.64 7.20 9.02
CA SER A 462 -14.57 7.90 8.13
C SER A 462 -14.36 9.43 8.08
N LEU A 463 -13.64 10.03 9.04
CA LEU A 463 -13.21 11.43 8.96
C LEU A 463 -11.95 11.59 8.09
N GLY A 464 -11.31 10.51 7.65
CA GLY A 464 -10.08 10.52 6.86
C GLY A 464 -8.81 10.82 7.66
N ASP A 465 -8.87 10.75 8.99
CA ASP A 465 -7.74 10.99 9.89
C ASP A 465 -7.15 9.70 10.49
N ASP A 466 -5.94 9.83 11.04
CA ASP A 466 -5.21 8.75 11.70
C ASP A 466 -5.60 8.68 13.19
N LEU A 467 -6.06 7.50 13.62
CA LEU A 467 -6.58 7.29 14.98
C LEU A 467 -5.48 7.48 16.05
N GLU A 468 -4.25 7.03 15.81
CA GLU A 468 -3.11 7.25 16.72
C GLU A 468 -2.73 8.72 16.77
N ALA A 469 -2.74 9.42 15.63
CA ALA A 469 -2.48 10.85 15.61
C ALA A 469 -3.53 11.65 16.40
N ARG A 470 -4.82 11.31 16.24
CA ARG A 470 -5.94 11.92 16.99
C ARG A 470 -5.73 11.78 18.50
N LEU A 471 -5.42 10.57 18.96
CA LEU A 471 -5.16 10.30 20.37
C LEU A 471 -3.97 11.06 20.94
N ARG A 472 -2.85 11.14 20.21
CA ARG A 472 -1.67 11.90 20.65
C ARG A 472 -1.90 13.40 20.75
N GLN A 473 -2.93 13.93 20.07
CA GLN A 473 -3.37 15.31 20.23
C GLN A 473 -4.32 15.51 21.42
N GLY A 474 -4.62 14.46 22.19
CA GLY A 474 -5.55 14.50 23.31
C GLY A 474 -7.02 14.45 22.90
N ASP A 475 -7.33 14.23 21.62
CA ASP A 475 -8.69 14.07 21.14
C ASP A 475 -9.13 12.60 21.26
N ARG A 476 -10.10 12.36 22.14
CA ARG A 476 -10.61 11.03 22.49
C ARG A 476 -12.00 10.75 21.89
N ARG A 477 -12.43 11.53 20.91
CA ARG A 477 -13.74 11.38 20.28
C ARG A 477 -13.83 10.15 19.40
N TRP A 478 -15.02 9.55 19.32
CA TRP A 478 -15.33 8.40 18.47
C TRP A 478 -14.46 7.16 18.76
N GLU A 479 -13.96 6.48 17.74
CA GLU A 479 -13.20 5.23 17.84
C GLU A 479 -12.00 5.34 18.78
N ALA A 480 -11.30 6.48 18.75
CA ALA A 480 -10.15 6.77 19.59
C ALA A 480 -10.48 6.64 21.09
N GLY A 481 -11.69 7.00 21.49
CA GLY A 481 -12.13 6.93 22.88
C GLY A 481 -12.07 5.52 23.46
N ALA A 482 -12.26 4.49 22.63
CA ALA A 482 -12.19 3.09 23.07
C ALA A 482 -10.79 2.71 23.59
N ARG A 483 -9.74 3.10 22.87
CA ARG A 483 -8.35 2.81 23.27
C ARG A 483 -7.97 3.50 24.57
N ALA A 484 -8.28 4.80 24.66
CA ALA A 484 -7.99 5.59 25.86
C ALA A 484 -8.72 5.03 27.08
N TRP A 485 -10.01 4.72 26.94
CA TRP A 485 -10.80 4.09 28.00
C TRP A 485 -10.20 2.74 28.43
N ALA A 486 -9.83 1.89 27.47
CA ALA A 486 -9.27 0.57 27.74
C ALA A 486 -7.94 0.63 28.49
N GLN A 487 -7.05 1.55 28.10
CA GLN A 487 -5.79 1.79 28.80
C GLN A 487 -6.04 2.18 30.27
N GLU A 488 -7.00 3.08 30.52
CA GLU A 488 -7.35 3.55 31.86
C GLU A 488 -7.97 2.45 32.73
N GLN A 489 -8.77 1.55 32.15
CA GLN A 489 -9.39 0.45 32.92
C GLN A 489 -8.37 -0.55 33.47
N VAL A 490 -7.28 -0.81 32.76
CA VAL A 490 -6.30 -1.83 33.15
C VAL A 490 -4.96 -1.28 33.63
N GLY A 491 -4.72 0.03 33.44
CA GLY A 491 -3.46 0.68 33.78
C GLY A 491 -2.27 0.02 33.07
N ALA A 492 -2.39 -0.21 31.77
CA ALA A 492 -1.37 -0.93 31.00
C ALA A 492 -0.03 -0.20 30.97
N ASN A 493 1.06 -0.96 31.14
CA ASN A 493 2.43 -0.47 30.99
C ASN A 493 3.09 -0.92 29.67
N LEU A 494 2.49 -1.91 29.00
CA LEU A 494 2.87 -2.40 27.69
C LEU A 494 1.67 -2.34 26.76
N HIS A 495 1.84 -1.73 25.59
CA HIS A 495 0.85 -1.70 24.52
C HIS A 495 1.34 -2.52 23.32
N LEU A 496 0.58 -3.53 22.94
CA LEU A 496 0.77 -4.34 21.74
C LEU A 496 -0.17 -3.83 20.66
N ASN A 497 0.37 -3.11 19.68
CA ASN A 497 -0.39 -2.46 18.63
C ASN A 497 -0.17 -3.23 17.32
N LEU A 498 -1.18 -3.98 16.87
CA LEU A 498 -1.03 -4.92 15.76
C LEU A 498 -1.34 -4.25 14.42
N HIS A 499 -0.30 -3.99 13.64
CA HIS A 499 -0.32 -3.32 12.33
C HIS A 499 0.17 -4.23 11.20
N GLY A 500 0.16 -3.67 10.01
CA GLY A 500 0.63 -4.24 8.76
C GLY A 500 1.04 -3.15 7.79
N TYR A 501 1.61 -3.54 6.67
CA TYR A 501 2.04 -2.62 5.63
C TYR A 501 2.04 -3.32 4.26
N PRO A 502 2.23 -2.59 3.15
CA PRO A 502 2.25 -3.16 1.81
C PRO A 502 3.12 -4.42 1.66
N ALA A 503 2.54 -5.50 1.11
CA ALA A 503 3.28 -6.73 0.81
C ALA A 503 4.10 -6.65 -0.49
N HIS A 504 3.88 -5.60 -1.29
CA HIS A 504 4.57 -5.31 -2.54
C HIS A 504 4.85 -3.82 -2.69
N GLU A 505 5.58 -3.45 -3.75
CA GLU A 505 6.03 -2.07 -3.98
C GLU A 505 4.88 -1.04 -3.95
N TRP A 506 4.99 -0.05 -3.06
CA TRP A 506 4.07 1.10 -3.00
C TRP A 506 4.58 2.24 -3.87
N VAL A 507 3.82 2.61 -4.89
CA VAL A 507 4.26 3.57 -5.92
C VAL A 507 3.28 4.73 -6.13
N ARG A 508 3.84 5.89 -6.46
CA ARG A 508 3.14 7.10 -6.88
C ARG A 508 3.86 7.74 -8.09
N PRO A 509 3.65 7.22 -9.31
CA PRO A 509 4.41 7.55 -10.51
C PRO A 509 4.44 9.04 -10.86
N TYR A 510 3.35 9.75 -10.62
CA TYR A 510 3.16 11.17 -10.94
C TYR A 510 3.46 12.11 -9.77
N SER A 511 3.86 11.56 -8.62
CA SER A 511 4.23 12.32 -7.41
C SER A 511 5.65 12.01 -6.90
N GLY A 512 6.54 11.57 -7.79
CA GLY A 512 7.96 11.31 -7.48
C GLY A 512 8.38 9.84 -7.58
N TYR A 513 7.49 8.97 -8.08
CA TYR A 513 7.61 7.52 -8.13
C TYR A 513 7.57 6.86 -6.75
N ALA A 514 8.55 7.16 -5.90
CA ALA A 514 8.50 6.74 -4.50
C ALA A 514 7.62 7.74 -3.71
N PRO A 515 6.71 7.26 -2.84
CA PRO A 515 5.95 8.13 -1.94
C PRO A 515 6.88 8.94 -1.05
N HIS A 516 6.75 10.27 -1.10
CA HIS A 516 7.71 11.15 -0.45
C HIS A 516 7.67 11.06 1.08
N GLY A 517 8.85 10.92 1.70
CA GLY A 517 9.00 10.71 3.13
C GLY A 517 8.76 9.25 3.57
N PHE A 518 8.38 8.37 2.63
CA PHE A 518 8.15 6.95 2.85
C PHE A 518 8.95 6.09 1.85
N GLU A 519 10.00 6.65 1.25
CA GLU A 519 10.75 6.01 0.17
C GLU A 519 11.29 4.63 0.58
N SER A 520 11.77 4.48 1.81
CA SER A 520 12.26 3.21 2.34
C SER A 520 11.16 2.28 2.87
N TRP A 521 9.95 2.79 3.15
CA TRP A 521 8.76 1.99 3.49
C TRP A 521 8.06 1.43 2.26
N ALA A 522 8.28 2.05 1.10
CA ALA A 522 7.66 1.66 -0.14
C ALA A 522 8.13 0.30 -0.68
N LEU A 523 9.24 -0.26 -0.16
CA LEU A 523 9.71 -1.59 -0.51
C LEU A 523 9.57 -2.54 0.69
N PRO A 524 8.95 -3.73 0.51
CA PRO A 524 8.86 -4.73 1.57
C PRO A 524 10.22 -5.21 2.09
N ALA A 525 10.38 -5.22 3.41
CA ALA A 525 11.57 -5.69 4.12
C ALA A 525 11.30 -6.92 5.00
N GLY A 526 10.11 -7.52 4.91
CA GLY A 526 9.65 -8.61 5.77
C GLY A 526 8.92 -8.11 7.02
N PHE A 527 8.74 -8.97 8.01
CA PHE A 527 8.04 -8.60 9.24
C PHE A 527 8.90 -7.62 10.06
N ILE A 528 8.44 -6.38 10.23
CA ILE A 528 9.13 -5.33 10.98
C ILE A 528 8.53 -5.21 12.38
N THR A 529 9.36 -4.94 13.39
CA THR A 529 8.89 -4.63 14.74
C THR A 529 9.36 -3.25 15.17
N ILE A 530 8.43 -2.37 15.51
CA ILE A 530 8.71 -1.06 16.08
C ILE A 530 8.55 -1.15 17.60
N VAL A 531 9.49 -0.60 18.34
CA VAL A 531 9.38 -0.43 19.79
C VAL A 531 9.45 1.06 20.10
N TRP A 532 8.30 1.62 20.43
CA TRP A 532 8.22 2.94 21.03
C TRP A 532 8.44 2.88 22.53
N TYR A 533 9.16 3.86 23.06
CA TYR A 533 9.46 3.91 24.49
C TYR A 533 9.42 5.33 25.03
N TRP A 534 9.03 5.51 26.29
CA TRP A 534 9.12 6.80 26.97
C TRP A 534 10.58 7.20 27.26
N PRO A 535 10.87 8.50 27.44
CA PRO A 535 12.17 8.95 27.89
C PRO A 535 12.68 8.15 29.09
N GLY A 536 13.93 7.67 29.02
CA GLY A 536 14.57 6.84 30.03
C GLY A 536 14.26 5.34 30.00
N HIS A 537 13.50 4.86 29.01
CA HIS A 537 13.17 3.44 28.81
C HIS A 537 13.93 2.79 27.63
N ASP A 538 15.02 3.39 27.17
CA ASP A 538 15.85 2.90 26.05
C ASP A 538 16.39 1.48 26.29
N LYS A 539 16.89 1.21 27.51
CA LYS A 539 17.42 -0.12 27.86
C LYS A 539 16.32 -1.20 27.93
N PRO A 540 15.21 -1.01 28.66
CA PRO A 540 14.07 -1.94 28.61
C PRO A 540 13.56 -2.18 27.18
N ALA A 541 13.46 -1.14 26.36
CA ALA A 541 13.02 -1.26 24.97
C ALA A 541 13.96 -2.15 24.15
N ARG A 542 15.28 -2.01 24.32
CA ARG A 542 16.27 -2.84 23.65
C ARG A 542 16.19 -4.30 24.08
N LEU A 543 16.08 -4.58 25.38
CA LEU A 543 15.96 -5.94 25.91
C LEU A 543 14.68 -6.62 25.42
N LEU A 544 13.57 -5.87 25.36
CA LEU A 544 12.31 -6.34 24.81
C LEU A 544 12.45 -6.67 23.31
N ALA A 545 13.09 -5.79 22.52
CA ALA A 545 13.34 -6.03 21.11
C ALA A 545 14.19 -7.29 20.87
N GLU A 546 15.23 -7.50 21.66
CA GLU A 546 16.09 -8.68 21.59
C GLU A 546 15.32 -9.98 21.94
N ALA A 547 14.47 -9.95 22.97
CA ALA A 547 13.62 -11.08 23.32
C ALA A 547 12.60 -11.41 22.22
N ILE A 548 12.01 -10.39 21.60
CA ILE A 548 11.10 -10.56 20.45
C ILE A 548 11.86 -11.15 19.26
N ALA A 549 13.05 -10.62 18.93
CA ALA A 549 13.88 -11.14 17.84
C ALA A 549 14.23 -12.61 18.05
N GLN A 550 14.63 -13.00 19.27
CA GLN A 550 14.93 -14.39 19.63
C GLN A 550 13.72 -15.30 19.43
N ARG A 551 12.50 -14.84 19.78
CA ARG A 551 11.28 -15.60 19.56
C ARG A 551 10.95 -15.74 18.08
N LEU A 552 11.03 -14.67 17.31
CA LEU A 552 10.75 -14.69 15.86
C LEU A 552 11.74 -15.56 15.08
N GLN A 553 12.98 -15.72 15.56
CA GLN A 553 13.94 -16.67 14.98
C GLN A 553 13.46 -18.14 15.06
N GLN A 554 12.47 -18.45 15.90
CA GLN A 554 11.84 -19.76 15.97
C GLN A 554 10.67 -19.93 14.98
N GLU A 555 10.43 -18.96 14.09
CA GLU A 555 9.39 -18.98 13.06
C GLU A 555 10.05 -19.04 11.66
N PRO A 556 10.38 -20.23 11.13
CA PRO A 556 11.20 -20.37 9.92
C PRO A 556 10.62 -19.67 8.69
N GLU A 557 9.31 -19.71 8.49
CA GLU A 557 8.63 -19.06 7.36
C GLU A 557 8.76 -17.53 7.41
N VAL A 558 8.73 -16.94 8.61
CA VAL A 558 8.87 -15.50 8.82
C VAL A 558 10.30 -15.07 8.52
N VAL A 559 11.28 -15.81 9.06
CA VAL A 559 12.71 -15.54 8.84
C VAL A 559 13.07 -15.68 7.37
N GLN A 560 12.64 -16.76 6.72
CA GLN A 560 12.98 -17.03 5.32
C GLN A 560 12.39 -15.98 4.37
N HIS A 561 11.14 -15.55 4.63
CA HIS A 561 10.54 -14.46 3.87
C HIS A 561 11.24 -13.13 4.12
N ALA A 562 11.52 -12.78 5.38
CA ALA A 562 12.24 -11.54 5.70
C ALA A 562 13.62 -11.50 5.04
N GLN A 563 14.36 -12.61 5.03
CA GLN A 563 15.65 -12.69 4.33
C GLN A 563 15.53 -12.46 2.82
N ALA A 564 14.51 -13.02 2.17
CA ALA A 564 14.27 -12.82 0.74
C ALA A 564 13.88 -11.37 0.43
N ALA A 565 12.96 -10.81 1.24
CA ALA A 565 12.53 -9.42 1.13
C ALA A 565 13.71 -8.45 1.36
N LEU A 566 14.51 -8.64 2.41
CA LEU A 566 15.69 -7.84 2.69
C LEU A 566 16.72 -7.86 1.55
N ARG A 567 17.01 -9.03 0.96
CA ARG A 567 17.92 -9.11 -0.20
C ARG A 567 17.39 -8.29 -1.38
N ALA A 568 16.10 -8.38 -1.66
CA ALA A 568 15.49 -7.61 -2.73
C ALA A 568 15.46 -6.11 -2.40
N SER A 569 15.00 -5.72 -1.21
CA SER A 569 14.82 -4.31 -0.83
C SER A 569 16.15 -3.57 -0.69
N THR A 570 17.15 -4.17 -0.04
CA THR A 570 18.46 -3.53 0.18
C THR A 570 19.27 -3.37 -1.10
N ALA A 571 18.99 -4.17 -2.13
CA ALA A 571 19.55 -3.96 -3.46
C ALA A 571 18.99 -2.71 -4.18
N HIS A 572 17.84 -2.19 -3.74
CA HIS A 572 17.13 -1.09 -4.41
C HIS A 572 16.86 0.14 -3.54
N VAL A 573 17.22 0.12 -2.25
CA VAL A 573 17.10 1.25 -1.32
C VAL A 573 18.47 1.67 -0.84
N LEU A 574 18.79 2.97 -0.95
CA LEU A 574 20.08 3.49 -0.50
C LEU A 574 20.22 3.52 1.03
N THR A 575 19.14 3.90 1.73
CA THR A 575 19.16 4.04 3.19
C THR A 575 17.90 3.39 3.79
N PRO A 576 17.99 2.16 4.30
CA PRO A 576 16.91 1.55 5.06
C PRO A 576 16.57 2.35 6.33
N HIS A 577 15.31 2.33 6.76
CA HIS A 577 14.84 3.06 7.95
C HIS A 577 14.88 2.23 9.25
N TYR A 578 15.40 1.00 9.19
CA TYR A 578 15.43 0.03 10.29
C TYR A 578 16.87 -0.41 10.61
N GLU A 579 17.08 -0.87 11.84
CA GLU A 579 18.26 -1.66 12.22
C GLU A 579 17.94 -3.17 12.17
N LEU A 580 18.97 -4.02 12.14
CA LEU A 580 18.77 -5.47 12.22
C LEU A 580 19.09 -5.97 13.63
N ILE A 581 18.10 -6.57 14.30
CA ILE A 581 18.27 -7.27 15.58
C ILE A 581 17.97 -8.75 15.34
N GLY A 582 18.96 -9.61 15.57
CA GLY A 582 18.85 -11.03 15.24
C GLY A 582 18.59 -11.27 13.74
N GLY A 583 19.02 -10.38 12.85
CA GLY A 583 18.81 -10.49 11.40
C GLY A 583 17.40 -10.13 10.90
N LEU A 584 16.53 -9.62 11.77
CA LEU A 584 15.19 -9.14 11.43
C LEU A 584 15.13 -7.61 11.59
N PRO A 585 14.25 -6.91 10.84
CA PRO A 585 14.18 -5.45 10.87
C PRO A 585 13.42 -4.92 12.11
N PHE A 586 14.06 -3.98 12.82
CA PHE A 586 13.51 -3.31 13.99
C PHE A 586 13.67 -1.79 13.90
N ILE A 587 12.73 -1.07 14.53
CA ILE A 587 12.79 0.39 14.71
C ILE A 587 12.58 0.69 16.19
N LEU A 588 13.57 1.27 16.85
CA LEU A 588 13.47 1.72 18.23
C LEU A 588 13.35 3.24 18.23
N THR A 589 12.32 3.80 18.87
CA THR A 589 12.08 5.25 18.84
C THR A 589 11.53 5.75 20.16
N GLU A 590 12.12 6.84 20.69
CA GLU A 590 11.57 7.53 21.85
C GLU A 590 10.27 8.25 21.48
N GLN A 591 9.19 7.97 22.20
CA GLN A 591 7.86 8.53 21.95
C GLN A 591 7.19 9.00 23.26
N PRO A 592 7.43 10.26 23.69
CA PRO A 592 6.92 10.78 24.97
C PRO A 592 5.39 10.89 25.08
N SER A 593 4.69 10.86 23.94
CA SER A 593 3.23 10.97 23.87
C SER A 593 2.52 9.63 23.72
N ALA A 594 3.27 8.51 23.72
CA ALA A 594 2.67 7.17 23.69
C ALA A 594 1.85 6.91 24.95
N LEU A 595 0.74 6.17 24.83
CA LEU A 595 -0.15 5.86 25.95
C LEU A 595 0.49 4.97 27.03
N CYS A 596 1.51 4.19 26.68
CA CYS A 596 2.19 3.27 27.59
C CYS A 596 3.70 3.53 27.57
N PRO A 597 4.42 3.24 28.68
CA PRO A 597 5.88 3.29 28.76
C PRO A 597 6.59 2.57 27.63
N LEU A 598 6.05 1.41 27.22
CA LEU A 598 6.52 0.63 26.08
C LEU A 598 5.32 0.33 25.16
N THR A 599 5.50 0.57 23.87
CA THR A 599 4.56 0.15 22.82
C THR A 599 5.32 -0.67 21.79
N VAL A 600 4.89 -1.91 21.57
CA VAL A 600 5.38 -2.76 20.48
C VAL A 600 4.36 -2.67 19.35
N ILE A 601 4.80 -2.20 18.19
CA ILE A 601 4.00 -2.14 16.97
C ILE A 601 4.56 -3.20 16.02
N THR A 602 3.72 -4.16 15.64
CA THR A 602 4.07 -5.16 14.65
C THR A 602 3.70 -4.66 13.26
N GLU A 603 4.56 -4.84 12.27
CA GLU A 603 4.34 -4.41 10.89
C GLU A 603 4.51 -5.62 9.98
N ALA A 604 3.42 -6.33 9.71
CA ALA A 604 3.40 -7.47 8.80
C ALA A 604 3.21 -7.01 7.35
N PRO A 605 3.93 -7.55 6.36
CA PRO A 605 3.66 -7.28 4.94
C PRO A 605 2.35 -7.99 4.54
N ASP A 606 1.20 -7.44 4.93
CA ASP A 606 -0.08 -8.15 4.95
C ASP A 606 -1.20 -7.52 4.12
N GLU A 607 -0.97 -6.33 3.58
CA GLU A 607 -1.87 -5.77 2.60
C GLU A 607 -1.77 -6.63 1.34
N THR A 608 -2.90 -7.18 0.88
CA THR A 608 -3.05 -8.03 -0.33
C THR A 608 -2.61 -9.49 -0.25
N ILE A 609 -2.24 -10.01 0.92
CA ILE A 609 -1.86 -11.43 1.07
C ILE A 609 -3.02 -12.32 1.51
N TYR A 610 -2.95 -13.59 1.09
CA TYR A 610 -3.92 -14.64 1.42
C TYR A 610 -3.20 -15.99 1.63
N GLY A 611 -3.93 -17.03 2.03
CA GLY A 611 -3.44 -18.39 2.11
C GLY A 611 -2.38 -18.58 3.21
N ALA A 612 -1.30 -19.26 2.85
CA ALA A 612 -0.21 -19.59 3.78
C ALA A 612 0.53 -18.35 4.29
N ARG A 613 0.77 -17.35 3.41
CA ARG A 613 1.42 -16.08 3.80
C ARG A 613 0.62 -15.36 4.88
N PHE A 614 -0.70 -15.26 4.71
CA PHE A 614 -1.59 -14.65 5.70
C PHE A 614 -1.48 -15.36 7.07
N ARG A 615 -1.54 -16.69 7.08
CA ARG A 615 -1.39 -17.47 8.33
C ARG A 615 -0.02 -17.27 8.99
N SER A 616 1.05 -17.20 8.20
CA SER A 616 2.41 -16.94 8.67
C SER A 616 2.52 -15.57 9.35
N CYS A 617 1.93 -14.53 8.77
CA CYS A 617 1.87 -13.19 9.38
C CYS A 617 1.03 -13.18 10.69
N VAL A 618 -0.12 -13.87 10.72
CA VAL A 618 -0.90 -14.05 11.96
C VAL A 618 -0.08 -14.73 13.05
N GLN A 619 0.68 -15.77 12.70
CA GLN A 619 1.56 -16.47 13.63
C GLN A 619 2.72 -15.58 14.13
N ALA A 620 3.29 -14.75 13.25
CA ALA A 620 4.33 -13.81 13.62
C ALA A 620 3.83 -12.79 14.67
N HIS A 621 2.65 -12.20 14.46
CA HIS A 621 1.98 -11.33 15.45
C HIS A 621 1.84 -12.02 16.80
N LEU A 622 1.32 -13.25 16.81
CA LEU A 622 1.17 -14.02 18.05
C LEU A 622 2.49 -14.26 18.75
N SER A 623 3.54 -14.61 18.02
CA SER A 623 4.87 -14.83 18.57
C SER A 623 5.48 -13.55 19.15
N VAL A 624 5.30 -12.39 18.51
CA VAL A 624 5.68 -11.10 19.10
C VAL A 624 4.91 -10.83 20.39
N CYS A 625 3.58 -10.95 20.37
CA CYS A 625 2.74 -10.68 21.54
C CYS A 625 3.14 -11.55 22.74
N LEU A 626 3.29 -12.86 22.52
CA LEU A 626 3.63 -13.81 23.58
C LEU A 626 5.05 -13.56 24.13
N ALA A 627 6.01 -13.22 23.27
CA ALA A 627 7.35 -12.84 23.71
C ALA A 627 7.33 -11.59 24.58
N ALA A 628 6.61 -10.55 24.13
CA ALA A 628 6.53 -9.28 24.83
C ALA A 628 5.85 -9.42 26.20
N ILE A 629 4.70 -10.10 26.26
CA ILE A 629 4.00 -10.38 27.54
C ILE A 629 4.90 -11.21 28.46
N GLY A 630 5.52 -12.27 27.94
CA GLY A 630 6.40 -13.14 28.72
C GLY A 630 7.65 -12.41 29.24
N HIS A 631 8.17 -11.44 28.49
CA HIS A 631 9.27 -10.59 28.93
C HIS A 631 8.84 -9.68 30.09
N THR A 632 7.70 -9.00 29.96
CA THR A 632 7.16 -8.12 31.02
C THR A 632 6.84 -8.88 32.31
N LEU A 633 6.31 -10.10 32.22
CA LEU A 633 5.99 -10.92 33.39
C LEU A 633 7.21 -11.43 34.16
N ARG A 634 8.38 -11.54 33.51
CA ARG A 634 9.62 -12.04 34.13
C ARG A 634 10.37 -10.96 34.91
N GLY A 635 10.13 -9.68 34.64
CA GLY A 635 10.86 -8.55 35.20
C GLY A 635 12.30 -8.47 34.67
N ASP A 636 12.92 -7.28 34.75
CA ASP A 636 14.30 -7.04 34.32
C ASP A 636 15.28 -7.86 35.18
N GLY A 637 15.61 -9.11 34.78
CA GLY A 637 16.77 -9.81 35.33
C GLY A 637 16.71 -11.34 35.57
N GLN A 638 15.71 -12.10 35.09
CA GLN A 638 15.76 -13.57 35.19
C GLN A 638 16.03 -14.24 33.82
N PRO A 639 17.15 -14.97 33.66
CA PRO A 639 17.46 -15.67 32.40
C PRO A 639 16.49 -16.82 32.12
N GLU A 640 16.29 -17.13 30.84
CA GLU A 640 15.42 -18.22 30.39
C GLU A 640 15.85 -19.56 31.00
N SER A 641 15.00 -20.16 31.83
CA SER A 641 15.12 -21.58 32.14
C SER A 641 14.70 -22.36 30.89
N CYS A 642 15.69 -22.92 30.18
CA CYS A 642 15.47 -23.99 29.21
C CYS A 642 14.83 -25.18 29.94
N THR A 643 13.52 -25.37 29.74
CA THR A 643 12.84 -26.65 29.94
C THR A 643 11.81 -26.85 28.86
#